data_AF-A0A2K9FJ27-F1
#
_entry.id   AF-A0A2K9FJ27-F1
#
_cell.length_a   1.000
_cell.length_b   1.000
_cell.length_c   1.000
_cell.angle_alpha   90.00
_cell.angle_beta   90.00
_cell.angle_gamma   90.00
#
_symmetry.space_group_name_H-M   'P 1'
#
loop_
_entity.id
_entity.type
_entity.pdbx_description
1 polymer ?
#
loop_
_entity_poly.entity_id
_entity_poly.type
_entity_poly.pdbx_seq_one_letter_code
_entity_poly.pdbx_strand_id
1 'polypeptide(L)'
;MWGAHLTSATADALAMLVLVLLALQAGLAADSFGGGYRGAAVTVSVVFAVRLLSTVVFGAVLLGPVGSLLSGTGKLDRRWTMVGADVVRAGLLIVAPLWIDWTQDSALTWILVTVFVAGAAERVWIVAKDSVAPALLPAPPPEGAAIRPLPDHGAALRRLSLRTGYGALPLGAAALLVTAWIGRLLGSGFDWFDGHPGALGSYLAAGLFAASVSVLFFMELPDGGARARSPLEGLRRPRAADGGPERGRTGAVPLLVAACAAAAAALAASVALAVLQAQEAYDIDGTIAYALLALAATAGPVLGVRTAPRVLPGLSRRRLLALAVGVAGIGLLLVGLVADAATGVLCALLAGTAAGVAAATGHALLEQETEEARRPRLVDHLHAVSRVAVALALIGAPLLAAAIGRHRLEAGDLVFAHGGAAFTYMLAGALLLPVAVLVLVRTDDRQGVPLRVDLREALRGADPAEGLAESGFFIAVEGGDGAGKSTQVEALAQWIRDKGHEVVVTREPGATSIGQRLRSILLDVSTAGISHRAEALLYAADRAEHVDGLVRPALERGAVVITDRYIDSSVAYQGGGRELSPTEVARINRWATGGLVPHLTVLLDIAPETARERFTEAPDRLESEPPEFHERVRAGFLALAAADPGRYLVIDAGQDPGVVTTAVRHRLDQILPLSEQEVRAQEEARRKAEEERKRREAEEAARKAEEERLERERQEQLERLRREEEERKRREIEEAKRLEAEREAELARHRAEEARRQAEEERKRREAEEAARRAEEERIRRQADEEARLRREAEERRKEKQRKAEEALLRAEQERLAAEAAASAAGAGTSNDTTQPLPASGEPDIQETSRLPQTRTDAARDAEETRVLPQVPDPDAEETLQVPQVPDPEDQDRRRPRPDWAEETPLDDLPSLADELLGPRGEEDREDRRR
;
A
#
# COMPACT_ATOMS: atom_id res chain seq x y z
N MET A 1 -24.02 12.86 37.86
CA MET A 1 -22.96 13.88 37.74
C MET A 1 -22.15 13.79 36.44
N TRP A 2 -21.31 12.78 36.20
CA TRP A 2 -20.34 12.79 35.08
C TRP A 2 -20.91 12.91 33.65
N GLY A 3 -22.17 12.59 33.40
CA GLY A 3 -22.85 12.92 32.14
C GLY A 3 -22.88 14.43 31.88
N ALA A 4 -23.39 15.23 32.84
CA ALA A 4 -23.37 16.68 32.76
C ALA A 4 -21.95 17.25 32.63
N HIS A 5 -20.96 16.64 33.29
CA HIS A 5 -19.55 17.02 33.10
C HIS A 5 -19.06 16.82 31.67
N LEU A 6 -19.37 15.68 31.05
CA LEU A 6 -19.01 15.42 29.65
C LEU A 6 -19.70 16.42 28.71
N THR A 7 -20.99 16.71 28.92
CA THR A 7 -21.74 17.67 28.10
C THR A 7 -21.22 19.10 28.26
N SER A 8 -21.06 19.59 29.50
CA SER A 8 -20.53 20.93 29.82
C SER A 8 -19.07 21.10 29.36
N ALA A 9 -18.24 20.07 29.48
CA ALA A 9 -16.86 20.11 28.96
C ALA A 9 -16.81 20.06 27.43
N THR A 10 -17.74 19.37 26.77
CA THR A 10 -17.83 19.34 25.30
C THR A 10 -18.30 20.69 24.76
N ALA A 11 -19.28 21.31 25.43
CA ALA A 11 -19.74 22.67 25.18
C ALA A 11 -18.59 23.69 25.33
N ASP A 12 -17.80 23.57 26.41
CA ASP A 12 -16.67 24.46 26.68
C ASP A 12 -15.49 24.26 25.71
N ALA A 13 -15.20 23.02 25.31
CA ALA A 13 -14.22 22.71 24.28
C ALA A 13 -14.62 23.32 22.93
N LEU A 14 -15.87 23.14 22.50
CA LEU A 14 -16.41 23.78 21.29
C LEU A 14 -16.37 25.31 21.41
N ALA A 15 -16.83 25.86 22.53
CA ALA A 15 -16.82 27.30 22.79
C ALA A 15 -15.41 27.90 22.70
N MET A 16 -14.37 27.22 23.20
CA MET A 16 -12.99 27.71 23.07
C MET A 16 -12.49 27.74 21.63
N LEU A 17 -12.81 26.74 20.80
CA LEU A 17 -12.43 26.76 19.38
C LEU A 17 -13.19 27.86 18.61
N VAL A 18 -14.48 28.03 18.91
CA VAL A 18 -15.33 29.08 18.31
C VAL A 18 -14.87 30.49 18.72
N LEU A 19 -14.53 30.70 19.99
CA LEU A 19 -14.06 32.00 20.47
C LEU A 19 -12.67 32.35 19.92
N VAL A 20 -11.83 31.36 19.58
CA VAL A 20 -10.59 31.59 18.82
C VAL A 20 -10.89 32.07 17.40
N LEU A 21 -11.86 31.45 16.70
CA LEU A 21 -12.29 31.88 15.36
C LEU A 21 -12.87 33.31 15.37
N LEU A 22 -13.84 33.58 16.25
CA LEU A 22 -14.49 34.89 16.35
C LEU A 22 -13.49 35.99 16.74
N ALA A 23 -12.55 35.70 17.66
CA ALA A 23 -11.50 36.65 18.03
C ALA A 23 -10.52 36.91 16.87
N LEU A 24 -10.13 35.87 16.12
CA LEU A 24 -9.28 36.01 14.95
C LEU A 24 -9.96 36.87 13.86
N GLN A 25 -11.25 36.62 13.59
CA GLN A 25 -12.06 37.39 12.66
C GLN A 25 -12.14 38.87 13.08
N ALA A 26 -12.52 39.15 14.34
CA ALA A 26 -12.60 40.52 14.86
C ALA A 26 -11.24 41.22 14.92
N GLY A 27 -10.17 40.49 15.27
CA GLY A 27 -8.82 41.03 15.34
C GLY A 27 -8.23 41.37 13.97
N LEU A 28 -8.56 40.59 12.94
CA LEU A 28 -8.22 40.92 11.54
C LEU A 28 -9.05 42.10 11.01
N ALA A 29 -10.36 42.14 11.29
CA ALA A 29 -11.24 43.22 10.84
C ALA A 29 -10.87 44.60 11.44
N ALA A 30 -10.35 44.62 12.66
CA ALA A 30 -9.93 45.84 13.36
C ALA A 30 -8.39 46.07 13.37
N ASP A 31 -7.64 45.40 12.47
CA ASP A 31 -6.16 45.45 12.35
C ASP A 31 -5.39 45.36 13.69
N SER A 32 -5.93 44.58 14.62
CA SER A 32 -5.50 44.53 16.01
C SER A 32 -4.06 44.04 16.16
N PHE A 33 -3.33 44.62 17.11
CA PHE A 33 -1.91 44.38 17.36
C PHE A 33 -0.97 44.64 16.16
N GLY A 34 -1.36 45.54 15.24
CA GLY A 34 -0.54 45.95 14.10
C GLY A 34 -0.81 45.19 12.80
N GLY A 35 -1.97 44.52 12.73
CA GLY A 35 -2.53 44.01 11.49
C GLY A 35 -1.92 42.73 10.92
N GLY A 36 -2.60 42.22 9.90
CA GLY A 36 -2.20 41.04 9.11
C GLY A 36 -1.81 39.82 9.93
N TYR A 37 -0.87 39.02 9.41
CA TYR A 37 -0.48 37.73 10.00
C TYR A 37 0.07 37.85 11.43
N ARG A 38 0.84 38.91 11.75
CA ARG A 38 1.38 39.12 13.10
C ARG A 38 0.28 39.48 14.09
N GLY A 39 -0.64 40.37 13.71
CA GLY A 39 -1.82 40.70 14.50
C GLY A 39 -2.71 39.48 14.78
N ALA A 40 -2.96 38.66 13.76
CA ALA A 40 -3.67 37.38 13.88
C ALA A 40 -3.03 36.43 14.89
N ALA A 41 -1.72 36.16 14.75
CA ALA A 41 -1.01 35.21 15.61
C ALA A 41 -0.90 35.70 17.07
N VAL A 42 -0.74 37.01 17.30
CA VAL A 42 -0.84 37.61 18.64
C VAL A 42 -2.27 37.49 19.20
N THR A 43 -3.30 37.73 18.39
CA THR A 43 -4.71 37.62 18.80
C THR A 43 -5.05 36.22 19.32
N VAL A 44 -4.62 35.17 18.62
CA VAL A 44 -4.79 33.77 19.05
C VAL A 44 -4.09 33.51 20.39
N SER A 45 -2.86 34.02 20.57
CA SER A 45 -2.16 33.95 21.87
C SER A 45 -2.95 34.67 22.98
N VAL A 46 -3.53 35.84 22.70
CA VAL A 46 -4.24 36.64 23.71
C VAL A 46 -5.51 35.92 24.18
N VAL A 47 -6.24 35.23 23.30
CA VAL A 47 -7.39 34.37 23.68
C VAL A 47 -6.96 33.30 24.69
N PHE A 48 -5.89 32.55 24.40
CA PHE A 48 -5.39 31.53 25.33
C PHE A 48 -4.83 32.14 26.63
N ALA A 49 -4.17 33.30 26.56
CA ALA A 49 -3.67 34.01 27.74
C ALA A 49 -4.79 34.50 28.66
N VAL A 50 -5.88 35.05 28.10
CA VAL A 50 -7.07 35.49 28.86
C VAL A 50 -7.81 34.29 29.47
N ARG A 51 -7.94 33.18 28.75
CA ARG A 51 -8.52 31.93 29.29
C ARG A 51 -7.65 31.34 30.41
N LEU A 52 -6.33 31.38 30.28
CA LEU A 52 -5.39 30.93 31.32
C LEU A 52 -5.42 31.86 32.54
N LEU A 53 -5.47 33.18 32.34
CA LEU A 53 -5.59 34.17 33.41
C LEU A 53 -6.84 33.89 34.24
N SER A 54 -8.00 33.71 33.60
CA SER A 54 -9.24 33.33 34.27
C SER A 54 -9.10 31.99 35.01
N THR A 55 -8.46 31.00 34.38
CA THR A 55 -8.15 29.69 34.98
C THR A 55 -7.33 29.79 36.27
N VAL A 56 -6.33 30.69 36.31
CA VAL A 56 -5.46 30.91 37.48
C VAL A 56 -6.14 31.79 38.53
N VAL A 57 -6.85 32.85 38.14
CA VAL A 57 -7.56 33.74 39.06
C VAL A 57 -8.64 32.95 39.83
N PHE A 58 -9.53 32.24 39.15
CA PHE A 58 -10.62 31.51 39.80
C PHE A 58 -10.18 30.14 40.37
N GLY A 59 -9.16 29.50 39.78
CA GLY A 59 -8.67 28.19 40.23
C GLY A 59 -7.55 28.21 41.28
N ALA A 60 -6.86 29.33 41.48
CA ALA A 60 -5.76 29.43 42.47
C ALA A 60 -5.89 30.64 43.39
N VAL A 61 -6.09 31.85 42.86
CA VAL A 61 -6.13 33.09 43.67
C VAL A 61 -7.42 33.17 44.50
N LEU A 62 -8.58 32.97 43.86
CA LEU A 62 -9.91 33.03 44.48
C LEU A 62 -10.42 31.66 44.95
N LEU A 63 -9.61 30.60 44.87
CA LEU A 63 -10.01 29.24 45.26
C LEU A 63 -10.48 29.15 46.72
N GLY A 64 -9.85 29.92 47.62
CA GLY A 64 -10.25 30.00 49.03
C GLY A 64 -11.65 30.61 49.20
N PRO A 65 -11.89 31.85 48.75
CA PRO A 65 -13.22 32.48 48.76
C PRO A 65 -14.32 31.70 48.03
N VAL A 66 -14.04 31.14 46.84
CA VAL A 66 -15.03 30.34 46.09
C VAL A 66 -15.31 29.02 46.82
N GLY A 67 -14.27 28.36 47.34
CA GLY A 67 -14.39 27.10 48.08
C GLY A 67 -15.08 27.24 49.45
N SER A 68 -14.98 28.39 50.13
CA SER A 68 -15.70 28.62 51.38
C SER A 68 -17.19 28.88 51.13
N LEU A 69 -17.54 29.62 50.06
CA LEU A 69 -18.93 29.85 49.64
C LEU A 69 -19.65 28.55 49.24
N LEU A 70 -18.92 27.56 48.72
CA LEU A 70 -19.43 26.23 48.30
C LEU A 70 -19.24 25.11 49.34
N SER A 71 -18.73 25.43 50.53
CA SER A 71 -18.50 24.46 51.61
C SER A 71 -19.80 23.89 52.19
N GLY A 72 -19.72 22.91 53.10
CA GLY A 72 -20.91 22.34 53.79
C GLY A 72 -21.72 23.34 54.63
N THR A 73 -21.11 24.47 54.99
CA THR A 73 -21.75 25.59 55.69
C THR A 73 -21.74 26.87 54.84
N GLY A 74 -21.50 26.73 53.54
CA GLY A 74 -21.45 27.81 52.56
C GLY A 74 -22.84 28.39 52.23
N LYS A 75 -22.85 29.58 51.59
CA LYS A 75 -24.09 30.25 51.17
C LYS A 75 -24.54 29.88 49.75
N LEU A 76 -23.70 29.20 48.97
CA LEU A 76 -24.00 28.81 47.60
C LEU A 76 -24.28 27.31 47.52
N ASP A 77 -25.49 26.95 47.10
CA ASP A 77 -25.79 25.59 46.70
C ASP A 77 -24.96 25.20 45.47
N ARG A 78 -24.41 23.98 45.49
CA ARG A 78 -23.44 23.51 44.49
C ARG A 78 -24.10 23.15 43.17
N ARG A 79 -25.33 22.61 43.20
CA ARG A 79 -26.12 22.31 42.00
C ARG A 79 -26.50 23.61 41.28
N TRP A 80 -27.09 24.56 42.01
CA TRP A 80 -27.51 25.85 41.46
C TRP A 80 -26.32 26.70 41.02
N THR A 81 -25.16 26.57 41.65
CA THR A 81 -23.91 27.17 41.16
C THR A 81 -23.48 26.57 39.82
N MET A 82 -23.51 25.24 39.65
CA MET A 82 -23.19 24.61 38.36
C MET A 82 -24.22 24.98 37.28
N VAL A 83 -25.51 24.99 37.61
CA VAL A 83 -26.58 25.47 36.71
C VAL A 83 -26.34 26.93 36.30
N GLY A 84 -26.10 27.83 37.25
CA GLY A 84 -25.83 29.24 36.96
C GLY A 84 -24.58 29.43 36.08
N ALA A 85 -23.53 28.66 36.32
CA ALA A 85 -22.30 28.69 35.51
C ALA A 85 -22.46 28.11 34.08
N ASP A 86 -23.37 27.15 33.88
CA ASP A 86 -23.76 26.72 32.53
C ASP A 86 -24.69 27.76 31.85
N VAL A 87 -25.65 28.35 32.57
CA VAL A 87 -26.55 29.39 32.03
C VAL A 87 -25.78 30.65 31.59
N VAL A 88 -24.83 31.12 32.40
CA VAL A 88 -23.97 32.28 32.04
C VAL A 88 -23.17 31.97 30.77
N ARG A 89 -22.61 30.75 30.64
CA ARG A 89 -21.88 30.34 29.44
C ARG A 89 -22.80 30.20 28.22
N ALA A 90 -24.01 29.67 28.37
CA ALA A 90 -24.99 29.60 27.29
C ALA A 90 -25.36 31.00 26.77
N GLY A 91 -25.69 31.94 27.66
CA GLY A 91 -26.02 33.32 27.28
C GLY A 91 -24.84 34.04 26.59
N LEU A 92 -23.63 33.88 27.13
CA LEU A 92 -22.41 34.42 26.52
C LEU A 92 -22.17 33.88 25.11
N LEU A 93 -22.35 32.59 24.87
CA LEU A 93 -22.13 31.97 23.55
C LEU A 93 -23.26 32.25 22.55
N ILE A 94 -24.47 32.61 23.01
CA ILE A 94 -25.53 33.15 22.13
C ILE A 94 -25.17 34.56 21.64
N VAL A 95 -24.60 35.39 22.50
CA VAL A 95 -24.23 36.78 22.14
C VAL A 95 -22.89 36.85 21.40
N ALA A 96 -21.97 35.89 21.61
CA ALA A 96 -20.59 35.95 21.13
C ALA A 96 -20.40 36.32 19.63
N PRO A 97 -21.16 35.79 18.65
CA PRO A 97 -21.03 36.19 17.25
C PRO A 97 -21.51 37.63 17.02
N LEU A 98 -22.58 38.04 17.70
CA LEU A 98 -23.26 39.32 17.50
C LEU A 98 -22.40 40.53 17.93
N TRP A 99 -21.35 40.33 18.72
CA TRP A 99 -20.38 41.39 19.02
C TRP A 99 -19.69 41.95 17.77
N ILE A 100 -19.51 41.13 16.73
CA ILE A 100 -18.90 41.56 15.46
C ILE A 100 -19.80 42.60 14.78
N ASP A 101 -21.08 42.26 14.55
CA ASP A 101 -22.10 43.16 14.01
C ASP A 101 -22.32 44.40 14.90
N TRP A 102 -22.45 44.22 16.22
CA TRP A 102 -22.89 45.28 17.14
C TRP A 102 -21.80 46.27 17.55
N THR A 103 -20.53 45.85 17.57
CA THR A 103 -19.46 46.63 18.24
C THR A 103 -18.17 46.81 17.43
N GLN A 104 -18.10 46.23 16.23
CA GLN A 104 -17.11 46.51 15.17
C GLN A 104 -15.68 46.68 15.69
N ASP A 105 -15.12 47.90 15.71
CA ASP A 105 -13.77 48.24 16.20
C ASP A 105 -13.44 47.67 17.60
N SER A 106 -14.46 47.46 18.44
CA SER A 106 -14.32 46.95 19.81
C SER A 106 -14.75 45.49 20.00
N ALA A 107 -15.17 44.81 18.94
CA ALA A 107 -15.67 43.43 18.98
C ALA A 107 -14.66 42.45 19.60
N LEU A 108 -13.36 42.57 19.27
CA LEU A 108 -12.31 41.76 19.87
C LEU A 108 -12.27 41.92 21.41
N THR A 109 -12.47 43.13 21.93
CA THR A 109 -12.50 43.38 23.38
C THR A 109 -13.66 42.65 24.03
N TRP A 110 -14.86 42.69 23.44
CA TRP A 110 -16.03 41.99 23.95
C TRP A 110 -15.92 40.46 23.85
N ILE A 111 -15.27 39.95 22.80
CA ILE A 111 -14.95 38.52 22.67
C ILE A 111 -13.92 38.09 23.72
N LEU A 112 -12.90 38.90 24.03
CA LEU A 112 -11.95 38.60 25.12
C LEU A 112 -12.60 38.68 26.51
N VAL A 113 -13.53 39.62 26.75
CA VAL A 113 -14.38 39.62 27.96
C VAL A 113 -15.22 38.34 28.04
N THR A 114 -15.80 37.92 26.91
CA THR A 114 -16.57 36.68 26.80
C THR A 114 -15.71 35.45 27.15
N VAL A 115 -14.48 35.35 26.62
CA VAL A 115 -13.50 34.30 26.98
C VAL A 115 -13.16 34.31 28.47
N PHE A 116 -12.94 35.50 29.06
CA PHE A 116 -12.60 35.63 30.48
C PHE A 116 -13.75 35.15 31.39
N VAL A 117 -14.97 35.62 31.15
CA VAL A 117 -16.14 35.31 31.99
C VAL A 117 -16.60 33.86 31.78
N ALA A 118 -16.55 33.33 30.55
CA ALA A 118 -16.82 31.92 30.29
C ALA A 118 -15.82 31.01 31.01
N GLY A 119 -14.52 31.34 30.97
CA GLY A 119 -13.50 30.64 31.75
C GLY A 119 -13.71 30.73 33.27
N ALA A 120 -14.20 31.86 33.77
CA ALA A 120 -14.46 32.05 35.20
C ALA A 120 -15.62 31.16 35.67
N ALA A 121 -16.72 31.15 34.90
CA ALA A 121 -17.86 30.28 35.12
C ALA A 121 -17.46 28.79 35.05
N GLU A 122 -16.67 28.39 34.06
CA GLU A 122 -16.16 27.02 33.92
C GLU A 122 -15.29 26.58 35.11
N ARG A 123 -14.43 27.48 35.64
CA ARG A 123 -13.66 27.18 36.86
C ARG A 123 -14.56 27.04 38.10
N VAL A 124 -15.53 27.93 38.29
CA VAL A 124 -16.50 27.85 39.40
C VAL A 124 -17.33 26.56 39.32
N TRP A 125 -17.75 26.16 38.12
CA TRP A 125 -18.43 24.90 37.84
C TRP A 125 -17.56 23.69 38.24
N ILE A 126 -16.27 23.69 37.86
CA ILE A 126 -15.34 22.59 38.21
C ILE A 126 -15.10 22.53 39.73
N VAL A 127 -14.94 23.67 40.40
CA VAL A 127 -14.78 23.73 41.87
C VAL A 127 -16.02 23.18 42.57
N ALA A 128 -17.22 23.53 42.10
CA ALA A 128 -18.46 22.97 42.60
C ALA A 128 -18.52 21.44 42.40
N LYS A 129 -18.24 20.92 41.20
CA LYS A 129 -18.14 19.47 40.93
C LYS A 129 -17.17 18.77 41.89
N ASP A 130 -15.95 19.29 42.02
CA ASP A 130 -14.88 18.63 42.79
C ASP A 130 -15.14 18.66 44.31
N SER A 131 -15.92 19.63 44.80
CA SER A 131 -16.40 19.62 46.18
C SER A 131 -17.46 18.54 46.45
N VAL A 132 -18.29 18.17 45.47
CA VAL A 132 -19.34 17.14 45.60
C VAL A 132 -18.83 15.74 45.27
N ALA A 133 -17.91 15.60 44.32
CA ALA A 133 -17.55 14.30 43.74
C ALA A 133 -17.15 13.21 44.76
N PRO A 134 -16.43 13.50 45.87
CA PRO A 134 -16.14 12.51 46.90
C PRO A 134 -17.33 12.10 47.76
N ALA A 135 -18.35 12.96 47.93
CA ALA A 135 -19.57 12.66 48.67
C ALA A 135 -20.58 11.80 47.87
N LEU A 136 -20.34 11.60 46.56
CA LEU A 136 -21.06 10.63 45.72
C LEU A 136 -20.53 9.20 45.84
N LEU A 137 -19.53 8.96 46.69
CA LEU A 137 -19.00 7.64 46.99
C LEU A 137 -19.73 7.01 48.20
N PRO A 138 -19.76 5.68 48.32
CA PRO A 138 -20.15 5.03 49.56
C PRO A 138 -19.28 5.53 50.72
N ALA A 139 -19.91 5.80 51.86
CA ALA A 139 -19.19 6.18 53.08
C ALA A 139 -18.22 5.06 53.49
N PRO A 140 -16.99 5.38 53.97
CA PRO A 140 -16.11 4.37 54.53
C PRO A 140 -16.77 3.73 55.76
N PRO A 141 -16.59 2.41 55.99
CA PRO A 141 -17.07 1.77 57.20
C PRO A 141 -16.35 2.35 58.43
N PRO A 142 -16.94 2.26 59.63
CA PRO A 142 -16.31 2.75 60.86
C PRO A 142 -14.95 2.10 61.10
N GLU A 143 -14.04 2.84 61.72
CA GLU A 143 -12.66 2.42 61.93
C GLU A 143 -12.59 1.07 62.66
N GLY A 144 -11.71 0.17 62.18
CA GLY A 144 -11.58 -1.20 62.69
C GLY A 144 -12.49 -2.25 62.03
N ALA A 145 -13.58 -1.86 61.35
CA ALA A 145 -14.49 -2.83 60.70
C ALA A 145 -13.96 -3.39 59.36
N ALA A 146 -12.89 -2.82 58.80
CA ALA A 146 -12.36 -3.16 57.49
C ALA A 146 -11.31 -4.29 57.55
N ILE A 147 -11.75 -5.54 57.34
CA ILE A 147 -10.89 -6.75 57.27
C ILE A 147 -9.91 -6.73 56.08
N ARG A 148 -10.15 -5.86 55.08
CA ARG A 148 -9.26 -5.59 53.94
C ARG A 148 -9.11 -4.07 53.75
N PRO A 149 -7.98 -3.59 53.22
CA PRO A 149 -7.86 -2.18 52.81
C PRO A 149 -8.96 -1.83 51.80
N LEU A 150 -9.61 -0.68 51.98
CA LEU A 150 -10.64 -0.22 51.04
C LEU A 150 -10.03 0.10 49.66
N PRO A 151 -10.79 -0.05 48.56
CA PRO A 151 -10.39 0.44 47.25
C PRO A 151 -10.11 1.96 47.28
N ASP A 152 -9.10 2.44 46.55
CA ASP A 152 -8.95 3.89 46.31
C ASP A 152 -10.03 4.38 45.33
N HIS A 153 -11.22 4.63 45.89
CA HIS A 153 -12.32 5.26 45.18
C HIS A 153 -11.93 6.66 44.62
N GLY A 154 -10.96 7.35 45.23
CA GLY A 154 -10.39 8.60 44.72
C GLY A 154 -9.58 8.42 43.42
N ALA A 155 -8.92 7.28 43.22
CA ALA A 155 -8.34 6.92 41.92
C ALA A 155 -9.42 6.63 40.87
N ALA A 156 -10.56 6.03 41.25
CA ALA A 156 -11.70 5.87 40.35
C ALA A 156 -12.30 7.23 39.92
N LEU A 157 -12.55 8.14 40.88
CA LEU A 157 -13.02 9.52 40.61
C LEU A 157 -12.05 10.30 39.69
N ARG A 158 -10.74 10.21 39.94
CA ARG A 158 -9.71 10.80 39.07
C ARG A 158 -9.77 10.24 37.66
N ARG A 159 -9.74 8.91 37.50
CA ARG A 159 -9.81 8.26 36.18
C ARG A 159 -11.09 8.61 35.40
N LEU A 160 -12.24 8.66 36.09
CA LEU A 160 -13.51 9.02 35.46
C LEU A 160 -13.53 10.49 35.03
N SER A 161 -13.07 11.40 35.89
CA SER A 161 -12.99 12.84 35.58
C SER A 161 -12.03 13.12 34.43
N LEU A 162 -10.84 12.48 34.42
CA LEU A 162 -9.88 12.54 33.32
C LEU A 162 -10.48 12.03 32.00
N ARG A 163 -11.15 10.87 32.01
CA ARG A 163 -11.84 10.33 30.82
C ARG A 163 -12.89 11.30 30.26
N THR A 164 -13.73 11.88 31.12
CA THR A 164 -14.74 12.84 30.67
C THR A 164 -14.16 14.19 30.20
N GLY A 165 -13.05 14.64 30.78
CA GLY A 165 -12.39 15.88 30.36
C GLY A 165 -11.62 15.72 29.04
N TYR A 166 -10.75 14.71 28.94
CA TYR A 166 -10.00 14.45 27.70
C TYR A 166 -10.89 13.98 26.55
N GLY A 167 -11.96 13.22 26.83
CA GLY A 167 -12.93 12.79 25.83
C GLY A 167 -13.80 13.92 25.27
N ALA A 168 -13.98 15.02 26.01
CA ALA A 168 -14.74 16.18 25.56
C ALA A 168 -14.03 16.99 24.46
N LEU A 169 -12.69 17.01 24.45
CA LEU A 169 -11.89 17.79 23.49
C LEU A 169 -12.15 17.37 22.02
N PRO A 170 -12.03 16.09 21.62
CA PRO A 170 -12.34 15.68 20.25
C PRO A 170 -13.84 15.76 19.93
N LEU A 171 -14.73 15.63 20.92
CA LEU A 171 -16.17 15.84 20.71
C LEU A 171 -16.46 17.32 20.38
N GLY A 172 -15.78 18.27 21.03
CA GLY A 172 -15.88 19.69 20.70
C GLY A 172 -15.33 20.02 19.31
N ALA A 173 -14.20 19.43 18.92
CA ALA A 173 -13.62 19.61 17.59
C ALA A 173 -14.48 18.95 16.47
N ALA A 174 -15.04 17.77 16.72
CA ALA A 174 -15.99 17.12 15.80
C ALA A 174 -17.30 17.91 15.68
N ALA A 175 -17.81 18.47 16.78
CA ALA A 175 -18.97 19.35 16.77
C ALA A 175 -18.69 20.62 15.94
N LEU A 176 -17.49 21.21 16.08
CA LEU A 176 -17.09 22.35 15.25
C LEU A 176 -17.09 21.97 13.75
N LEU A 177 -16.48 20.83 13.40
CA LEU A 177 -16.42 20.34 12.01
C LEU A 177 -17.82 20.18 11.40
N VAL A 178 -18.76 19.58 12.14
CA VAL A 178 -20.16 19.44 11.71
C VAL A 178 -20.82 20.81 11.55
N THR A 179 -20.63 21.74 12.50
CA THR A 179 -21.21 23.09 12.38
C THR A 179 -20.58 23.95 11.29
N ALA A 180 -19.31 23.74 10.95
CA ALA A 180 -18.64 24.43 9.84
C ALA A 180 -19.18 23.95 8.49
N TRP A 181 -19.37 22.63 8.32
CA TRP A 181 -20.01 22.05 7.14
C TRP A 181 -21.46 22.52 6.96
N ILE A 182 -22.26 22.52 8.03
CA ILE A 182 -23.64 23.02 7.98
C ILE A 182 -23.66 24.55 7.78
N GLY A 183 -22.71 25.28 8.36
CA GLY A 183 -22.58 26.73 8.20
C GLY A 183 -22.34 27.13 6.76
N ARG A 184 -21.37 26.47 6.10
CA ARG A 184 -21.06 26.66 4.67
C ARG A 184 -22.24 26.26 3.76
N LEU A 185 -23.05 25.27 4.17
CA LEU A 185 -24.28 24.91 3.43
C LEU A 185 -25.38 25.97 3.60
N LEU A 186 -25.56 26.53 4.80
CA LEU A 186 -26.54 27.61 5.03
C LEU A 186 -26.10 28.93 4.39
N GLY A 187 -24.80 29.23 4.34
CA GLY A 187 -24.23 30.40 3.68
C GLY A 187 -24.73 30.57 2.25
N SER A 188 -24.80 29.48 1.48
CA SER A 188 -25.31 29.49 0.09
C SER A 188 -26.78 29.93 -0.09
N GLY A 189 -27.53 30.15 0.99
CA GLY A 189 -28.86 30.78 0.97
C GLY A 189 -29.06 31.89 2.01
N PHE A 190 -28.04 32.25 2.80
CA PHE A 190 -28.13 33.20 3.92
C PHE A 190 -26.77 33.85 4.20
N ASP A 191 -26.50 34.99 3.55
CA ASP A 191 -25.24 35.75 3.57
C ASP A 191 -24.63 35.97 4.97
N TRP A 192 -25.47 36.10 6.00
CA TRP A 192 -25.02 36.30 7.39
C TRP A 192 -24.17 35.14 7.93
N PHE A 193 -24.40 33.91 7.46
CA PHE A 193 -23.59 32.74 7.87
C PHE A 193 -22.22 32.70 7.20
N ASP A 194 -22.09 33.16 5.95
CA ASP A 194 -20.78 33.36 5.31
C ASP A 194 -19.99 34.46 6.03
N GLY A 195 -20.68 35.51 6.52
CA GLY A 195 -20.10 36.53 7.40
C GLY A 195 -19.74 36.04 8.80
N HIS A 196 -20.26 34.89 9.27
CA HIS A 196 -20.10 34.40 10.64
C HIS A 196 -19.84 32.88 10.73
N PRO A 197 -18.70 32.38 10.22
CA PRO A 197 -18.39 30.94 10.18
C PRO A 197 -18.35 30.27 11.58
N GLY A 198 -18.15 31.03 12.65
CA GLY A 198 -18.21 30.53 14.03
C GLY A 198 -19.62 30.41 14.64
N ALA A 199 -20.66 31.02 14.04
CA ALA A 199 -21.96 31.23 14.70
C ALA A 199 -22.69 29.94 15.09
N LEU A 200 -22.82 28.98 14.16
CA LEU A 200 -23.48 27.69 14.45
C LEU A 200 -22.76 26.90 15.55
N GLY A 201 -21.42 26.93 15.57
CA GLY A 201 -20.63 26.34 16.65
C GLY A 201 -20.93 27.00 18.00
N SER A 202 -21.09 28.33 18.00
CA SER A 202 -21.46 29.12 19.18
C SER A 202 -22.83 28.73 19.73
N TYR A 203 -23.83 28.62 18.84
CA TYR A 203 -25.20 28.22 19.22
C TYR A 203 -25.29 26.75 19.65
N LEU A 204 -24.53 25.85 19.03
CA LEU A 204 -24.43 24.46 19.47
C LEU A 204 -23.76 24.35 20.85
N ALA A 205 -22.71 25.13 21.13
CA ALA A 205 -22.12 25.19 22.47
C ALA A 205 -23.13 25.67 23.52
N ALA A 206 -23.92 26.71 23.22
CA ALA A 206 -24.99 27.17 24.10
C ALA A 206 -26.08 26.11 24.32
N GLY A 207 -26.47 25.37 23.28
CA GLY A 207 -27.39 24.24 23.36
C GLY A 207 -26.86 23.10 24.24
N LEU A 208 -25.57 22.77 24.14
CA LEU A 208 -24.93 21.77 24.99
C LEU A 208 -24.82 22.24 26.46
N PHE A 209 -24.60 23.53 26.72
CA PHE A 209 -24.71 24.07 28.08
C PHE A 209 -26.15 23.96 28.62
N ALA A 210 -27.19 24.25 27.81
CA ALA A 210 -28.58 24.05 28.20
C ALA A 210 -28.95 22.57 28.45
N ALA A 211 -28.34 21.64 27.72
CA ALA A 211 -28.45 20.20 27.99
C ALA A 211 -27.77 19.82 29.33
N SER A 212 -26.61 20.40 29.66
CA SER A 212 -25.99 20.24 30.99
C SER A 212 -26.88 20.76 32.11
N VAL A 213 -27.45 21.97 31.96
CA VAL A 213 -28.43 22.55 32.90
C VAL A 213 -29.59 21.59 33.13
N SER A 214 -30.16 21.04 32.05
CA SER A 214 -31.27 20.09 32.13
C SER A 214 -30.92 18.85 32.96
N VAL A 215 -29.73 18.27 32.76
CA VAL A 215 -29.27 17.10 33.54
C VAL A 215 -28.96 17.46 35.01
N LEU A 216 -28.48 18.68 35.29
CA LEU A 216 -28.22 19.16 36.65
C LEU A 216 -29.52 19.52 37.41
N PHE A 217 -30.55 20.01 36.71
CA PHE A 217 -31.83 20.43 37.29
C PHE A 217 -32.64 19.27 37.90
N PHE A 218 -32.47 18.05 37.41
CA PHE A 218 -33.09 16.84 37.98
C PHE A 218 -32.16 16.05 38.90
N MET A 219 -30.99 16.60 39.28
CA MET A 219 -30.01 15.91 40.12
C MET A 219 -30.13 16.32 41.59
N GLU A 220 -30.22 15.33 42.47
CA GLU A 220 -30.04 15.53 43.91
C GLU A 220 -28.56 15.31 44.26
N LEU A 221 -28.00 16.16 45.12
CA LEU A 221 -26.59 16.13 45.52
C LEU A 221 -26.50 16.14 47.06
N PRO A 222 -25.58 15.36 47.67
CA PRO A 222 -25.44 15.30 49.12
C PRO A 222 -24.72 16.54 49.69
N ASP A 223 -25.08 16.91 50.92
CA ASP A 223 -24.55 18.09 51.63
C ASP A 223 -23.04 17.99 51.94
N GLY A 224 -22.49 16.77 52.01
CA GLY A 224 -21.07 16.52 52.25
C GLY A 224 -20.18 17.22 51.23
N GLY A 225 -19.21 18.01 51.71
CA GLY A 225 -18.31 18.82 50.87
C GLY A 225 -16.84 18.48 51.09
N ALA A 226 -16.12 18.22 50.01
CA ALA A 226 -14.69 17.98 50.00
C ALA A 226 -13.87 19.26 49.70
N ARG A 227 -12.59 19.25 50.08
CA ARG A 227 -11.65 20.34 49.75
C ARG A 227 -11.47 20.48 48.24
N ALA A 228 -11.78 21.66 47.71
CA ALA A 228 -11.46 22.05 46.34
C ALA A 228 -9.95 22.03 46.08
N ARG A 229 -9.55 21.57 44.89
CA ARG A 229 -8.14 21.41 44.48
C ARG A 229 -7.71 22.52 43.54
N SER A 230 -6.45 22.92 43.59
CA SER A 230 -5.91 23.95 42.70
C SER A 230 -5.40 23.36 41.37
N PRO A 231 -5.51 24.06 40.22
CA PRO A 231 -4.82 23.68 38.98
C PRO A 231 -3.29 23.55 39.14
N LEU A 232 -2.70 24.24 40.11
CA LEU A 232 -1.26 24.21 40.41
C LEU A 232 -0.86 23.18 41.48
N GLU A 233 -1.84 22.46 42.05
CA GLU A 233 -1.60 21.41 43.04
C GLU A 233 -0.87 20.22 42.39
N GLY A 234 0.18 19.73 43.07
CA GLY A 234 1.10 18.73 42.55
C GLY A 234 2.36 19.28 41.86
N LEU A 235 2.47 20.58 41.57
CA LEU A 235 3.59 21.12 40.77
C LEU A 235 4.98 20.94 41.42
N ARG A 236 5.06 20.93 42.76
CA ARG A 236 6.29 20.55 43.49
C ARG A 236 6.48 19.03 43.45
N ARG A 237 7.64 18.59 42.93
CA ARG A 237 8.03 17.17 42.87
C ARG A 237 7.92 16.50 44.25
N PRO A 238 7.34 15.30 44.37
CA PRO A 238 7.27 14.56 45.63
C PRO A 238 8.66 14.30 46.24
N ARG A 239 8.72 14.09 47.56
CA ARG A 239 9.91 13.58 48.23
C ARG A 239 9.94 12.06 48.25
N ALA A 240 11.13 11.47 48.11
CA ALA A 240 11.43 10.08 48.40
C ALA A 240 11.66 9.86 49.91
N ALA A 241 11.91 8.61 50.30
CA ALA A 241 12.09 8.21 51.70
C ALA A 241 13.37 8.78 52.36
N ASP A 242 14.37 9.17 51.55
CA ASP A 242 15.59 9.88 51.95
C ASP A 242 15.38 11.39 52.21
N GLY A 243 14.16 11.90 51.98
CA GLY A 243 13.82 13.33 52.02
C GLY A 243 14.23 14.12 50.76
N GLY A 244 14.95 13.49 49.83
CA GLY A 244 15.33 14.03 48.53
C GLY A 244 14.15 14.05 47.52
N PRO A 245 14.35 14.63 46.33
CA PRO A 245 13.32 14.65 45.29
C PRO A 245 13.12 13.26 44.67
N GLU A 246 11.89 12.78 44.54
CA GLU A 246 11.54 11.43 44.09
C GLU A 246 12.11 11.11 42.70
N ARG A 247 13.07 10.18 42.65
CA ARG A 247 13.86 9.77 41.48
C ARG A 247 13.37 8.47 40.84
N GLY A 248 12.59 7.67 41.56
CA GLY A 248 12.24 6.30 41.16
C GLY A 248 13.44 5.34 41.18
N ARG A 249 13.15 4.06 40.98
CA ARG A 249 14.09 2.93 41.10
C ARG A 249 15.35 3.07 40.25
N THR A 250 15.25 3.56 39.02
CA THR A 250 16.39 3.73 38.09
C THR A 250 16.89 5.18 37.99
N GLY A 251 16.24 6.12 38.69
CA GLY A 251 16.49 7.55 38.50
C GLY A 251 15.78 8.19 37.30
N ALA A 252 15.03 7.42 36.50
CA ALA A 252 14.42 7.89 35.25
C ALA A 252 13.22 8.84 35.40
N VAL A 253 12.58 8.92 36.59
CA VAL A 253 11.34 9.70 36.83
C VAL A 253 11.33 11.13 36.27
N PRO A 254 12.37 12.00 36.46
CA PRO A 254 12.29 13.37 35.97
C PRO A 254 12.34 13.45 34.43
N LEU A 255 13.03 12.52 33.78
CA LEU A 255 13.09 12.44 32.32
C LEU A 255 11.78 11.90 31.74
N LEU A 256 11.17 10.90 32.38
CA LEU A 256 9.84 10.39 32.02
C LEU A 256 8.76 11.50 32.13
N VAL A 257 8.76 12.25 33.23
CA VAL A 257 7.85 13.39 33.44
C VAL A 257 8.10 14.50 32.41
N ALA A 258 9.36 14.87 32.16
CA ALA A 258 9.71 15.87 31.17
C ALA A 258 9.32 15.47 29.73
N ALA A 259 9.54 14.21 29.34
CA ALA A 259 9.18 13.71 28.01
C ALA A 259 7.65 13.70 27.80
N CYS A 260 6.87 13.27 28.80
CA CYS A 260 5.41 13.32 28.74
C CYS A 260 4.88 14.77 28.68
N ALA A 261 5.49 15.68 29.44
CA ALA A 261 5.14 17.09 29.41
C ALA A 261 5.52 17.77 28.08
N ALA A 262 6.66 17.41 27.47
CA ALA A 262 7.08 17.89 26.16
C ALA A 262 6.13 17.42 25.04
N ALA A 263 5.77 16.13 25.03
CA ALA A 263 4.79 15.61 24.07
C ALA A 263 3.42 16.29 24.22
N ALA A 264 2.94 16.49 25.45
CA ALA A 264 1.69 17.22 25.71
C ALA A 264 1.76 18.71 25.29
N ALA A 265 2.89 19.37 25.53
CA ALA A 265 3.14 20.75 25.10
C ALA A 265 3.17 20.88 23.57
N ALA A 266 3.80 19.95 22.86
CA ALA A 266 3.87 19.97 21.40
C ALA A 266 2.48 19.76 20.74
N LEU A 267 1.63 18.91 21.33
CA LEU A 267 0.22 18.81 20.93
C LEU A 267 -0.59 20.07 21.24
N ALA A 268 -0.34 20.72 22.37
CA ALA A 268 -1.01 21.97 22.71
C ALA A 268 -0.59 23.11 21.75
N ALA A 269 0.70 23.17 21.39
CA ALA A 269 1.18 24.04 20.32
C ALA A 269 0.45 23.76 19.00
N SER A 270 0.28 22.48 18.62
CA SER A 270 -0.52 22.11 17.44
C SER A 270 -1.95 22.65 17.50
N VAL A 271 -2.68 22.45 18.60
CA VAL A 271 -4.07 22.95 18.73
C VAL A 271 -4.14 24.49 18.67
N ALA A 272 -3.15 25.20 19.21
CA ALA A 272 -3.10 26.67 19.16
C ALA A 272 -2.69 27.22 17.77
N LEU A 273 -1.80 26.52 17.06
CA LEU A 273 -1.36 26.90 15.71
C LEU A 273 -2.34 26.49 14.62
N ALA A 274 -3.19 25.49 14.87
CA ALA A 274 -4.09 24.90 13.87
C ALA A 274 -4.94 25.93 13.13
N VAL A 275 -5.41 27.00 13.80
CA VAL A 275 -6.22 28.04 13.14
C VAL A 275 -5.40 28.91 12.18
N LEU A 276 -4.12 29.15 12.50
CA LEU A 276 -3.22 29.93 11.66
C LEU A 276 -2.74 29.11 10.46
N GLN A 277 -2.42 27.83 10.68
CA GLN A 277 -2.05 26.89 9.61
C GLN A 277 -3.20 26.66 8.63
N ALA A 278 -4.42 26.46 9.14
CA ALA A 278 -5.62 26.22 8.34
C ALA A 278 -6.03 27.40 7.43
N GLN A 279 -5.65 28.63 7.79
CA GLN A 279 -6.01 29.86 7.07
C GLN A 279 -4.92 30.30 6.05
N GLU A 280 -3.79 29.58 5.98
CA GLU A 280 -2.62 30.03 5.20
C GLU A 280 -1.92 28.91 4.42
N ALA A 281 -1.98 27.66 4.88
CA ALA A 281 -1.23 26.55 4.28
C ALA A 281 -2.08 25.62 3.40
N TYR A 282 -3.41 25.72 3.41
CA TYR A 282 -4.34 24.74 2.81
C TYR A 282 -5.41 25.41 1.93
N ASP A 283 -5.66 24.85 0.74
CA ASP A 283 -6.62 25.37 -0.27
C ASP A 283 -8.11 25.07 0.00
N ILE A 284 -8.45 24.59 1.21
CA ILE A 284 -9.84 24.32 1.61
C ILE A 284 -10.35 25.40 2.57
N ASP A 285 -11.66 25.41 2.86
CA ASP A 285 -12.25 26.32 3.84
C ASP A 285 -11.48 26.28 5.18
N GLY A 286 -10.97 27.45 5.60
CA GLY A 286 -10.09 27.56 6.77
C GLY A 286 -10.76 27.23 8.10
N THR A 287 -12.10 27.22 8.17
CA THR A 287 -12.86 26.81 9.36
C THR A 287 -12.96 25.28 9.42
N ILE A 288 -13.24 24.65 8.29
CA ILE A 288 -13.24 23.19 8.12
C ILE A 288 -11.83 22.62 8.34
N ALA A 289 -10.80 23.23 7.74
CA ALA A 289 -9.40 22.87 7.97
C ALA A 289 -8.98 23.00 9.44
N TYR A 290 -9.36 24.10 10.12
CA TYR A 290 -9.08 24.28 11.54
C TYR A 290 -9.74 23.19 12.38
N ALA A 291 -11.02 22.89 12.11
CA ALA A 291 -11.75 21.84 12.81
C ALA A 291 -11.14 20.45 12.59
N LEU A 292 -10.68 20.14 11.37
CA LEU A 292 -9.97 18.89 11.05
C LEU A 292 -8.63 18.77 11.78
N LEU A 293 -7.79 19.82 11.77
CA LEU A 293 -6.51 19.83 12.50
C LEU A 293 -6.74 19.72 14.03
N ALA A 294 -7.69 20.48 14.58
CA ALA A 294 -8.04 20.42 15.99
C ALA A 294 -8.58 19.03 16.39
N LEU A 295 -9.39 18.40 15.53
CA LEU A 295 -9.89 17.05 15.73
C LEU A 295 -8.77 16.02 15.67
N ALA A 296 -7.88 16.09 14.69
CA ALA A 296 -6.73 15.19 14.57
C ALA A 296 -5.81 15.27 15.80
N ALA A 297 -5.47 16.49 16.24
CA ALA A 297 -4.61 16.74 17.39
C ALA A 297 -5.25 16.37 18.75
N THR A 298 -6.58 16.31 18.86
CA THR A 298 -7.29 15.97 20.12
C THR A 298 -7.85 14.54 20.16
N ALA A 299 -8.26 13.97 19.02
CA ALA A 299 -8.71 12.57 18.90
C ALA A 299 -7.53 11.60 18.83
N GLY A 300 -6.45 12.00 18.15
CA GLY A 300 -5.22 11.20 18.06
C GLY A 300 -4.71 10.72 19.43
N PRO A 301 -4.56 11.59 20.44
CA PRO A 301 -4.12 11.18 21.77
C PRO A 301 -5.06 10.17 22.45
N VAL A 302 -6.38 10.30 22.26
CA VAL A 302 -7.38 9.36 22.80
C VAL A 302 -7.27 7.99 22.12
N LEU A 303 -7.08 7.96 20.80
CA LEU A 303 -6.79 6.76 20.01
C LEU A 303 -5.48 6.12 20.48
N GLY A 304 -4.40 6.90 20.58
CA GLY A 304 -3.08 6.45 21.02
C GLY A 304 -3.07 5.83 22.42
N VAL A 305 -3.76 6.46 23.39
CA VAL A 305 -3.92 5.90 24.75
C VAL A 305 -4.71 4.58 24.72
N ARG A 306 -5.69 4.43 23.82
CA ARG A 306 -6.50 3.21 23.66
C ARG A 306 -5.74 2.09 22.94
N THR A 307 -4.84 2.41 22.01
CA THR A 307 -4.04 1.42 21.25
C THR A 307 -2.74 1.03 21.93
N ALA A 308 -2.13 1.90 22.76
CA ALA A 308 -0.81 1.72 23.36
C ALA A 308 -0.47 0.30 23.90
N PRO A 309 -1.37 -0.44 24.59
CA PRO A 309 -1.07 -1.80 25.02
C PRO A 309 -0.72 -2.75 23.86
N ARG A 310 -1.36 -2.55 22.70
CA ARG A 310 -1.21 -3.34 21.45
C ARG A 310 -0.13 -2.80 20.51
N VAL A 311 0.34 -1.56 20.69
CA VAL A 311 1.40 -1.00 19.85
C VAL A 311 2.72 -1.69 20.20
N LEU A 312 3.29 -2.38 19.21
CA LEU A 312 4.61 -3.03 19.25
C LEU A 312 4.84 -3.86 20.54
N PRO A 313 4.05 -4.92 20.79
CA PRO A 313 4.01 -5.61 22.09
C PRO A 313 5.33 -6.31 22.47
N GLY A 314 6.18 -6.65 21.49
CA GLY A 314 7.51 -7.22 21.72
C GLY A 314 8.61 -6.20 22.10
N LEU A 315 8.39 -4.91 21.86
CA LEU A 315 9.35 -3.84 22.18
C LEU A 315 9.29 -3.48 23.67
N SER A 316 10.45 -3.14 24.25
CA SER A 316 10.48 -2.64 25.63
C SER A 316 9.69 -1.35 25.75
N ARG A 317 8.98 -1.16 26.88
CA ARG A 317 8.15 0.04 27.07
C ARG A 317 9.01 1.31 27.16
N ARG A 318 10.29 1.20 27.54
CA ARG A 318 11.26 2.31 27.55
C ARG A 318 11.62 2.75 26.11
N ARG A 319 11.92 1.78 25.24
CA ARG A 319 12.15 2.04 23.80
C ARG A 319 10.89 2.52 23.09
N LEU A 320 9.71 1.98 23.43
CA LEU A 320 8.43 2.43 22.89
C LEU A 320 8.12 3.89 23.26
N LEU A 321 8.43 4.35 24.49
CA LEU A 321 8.27 5.75 24.84
C LEU A 321 9.14 6.67 23.96
N ALA A 322 10.41 6.32 23.78
CA ALA A 322 11.32 7.09 22.93
C ALA A 322 10.84 7.14 21.47
N LEU A 323 10.46 5.98 20.90
CA LEU A 323 9.93 5.88 19.55
C LEU A 323 8.64 6.68 19.38
N ALA A 324 7.71 6.61 20.34
CA ALA A 324 6.46 7.35 20.32
C ALA A 324 6.65 8.88 20.41
N VAL A 325 7.59 9.37 21.21
CA VAL A 325 7.96 10.80 21.21
C VAL A 325 8.64 11.20 19.90
N GLY A 326 9.48 10.33 19.32
CA GLY A 326 10.13 10.57 18.02
C GLY A 326 9.14 10.67 16.86
N VAL A 327 8.21 9.73 16.75
CA VAL A 327 7.15 9.75 15.73
C VAL A 327 6.21 10.95 15.92
N ALA A 328 5.93 11.35 17.17
CA ALA A 328 5.20 12.60 17.43
C ALA A 328 5.95 13.84 16.91
N GLY A 329 7.28 13.88 17.10
CA GLY A 329 8.14 14.93 16.55
C GLY A 329 8.15 14.97 15.02
N ILE A 330 8.34 13.82 14.37
CA ILE A 330 8.30 13.71 12.90
C ILE A 330 6.93 14.12 12.36
N GLY A 331 5.84 13.66 12.98
CA GLY A 331 4.47 14.01 12.58
C GLY A 331 4.23 15.52 12.60
N LEU A 332 4.58 16.21 13.70
CA LEU A 332 4.44 17.67 13.79
C LEU A 332 5.35 18.43 12.82
N LEU A 333 6.55 17.91 12.53
CA LEU A 333 7.43 18.49 11.53
C LEU A 333 6.79 18.44 10.13
N LEU A 334 6.18 17.30 9.79
CA LEU A 334 5.46 17.12 8.52
C LEU A 334 4.19 17.99 8.41
N VAL A 335 3.45 18.22 9.51
CA VAL A 335 2.29 19.16 9.52
C VAL A 335 2.70 20.56 9.10
N GLY A 336 3.89 21.02 9.54
CA GLY A 336 4.42 22.32 9.14
C GLY A 336 4.99 22.34 7.72
N LEU A 337 5.57 21.23 7.26
CA LEU A 337 6.21 21.14 5.94
C LEU A 337 5.20 21.04 4.79
N VAL A 338 4.11 20.29 4.99
CA VAL A 338 3.17 19.89 3.92
C VAL A 338 2.02 20.90 3.76
N ALA A 339 1.80 21.34 2.51
CA ALA A 339 0.72 22.24 2.10
C ALA A 339 -0.57 21.52 1.62
N ASP A 340 -0.57 20.18 1.52
CA ASP A 340 -1.81 19.43 1.33
C ASP A 340 -2.56 19.29 2.67
N ALA A 341 -3.84 19.66 2.66
CA ALA A 341 -4.73 19.55 3.81
C ALA A 341 -4.93 18.09 4.27
N ALA A 342 -5.06 17.14 3.34
CA ALA A 342 -5.35 15.74 3.68
C ALA A 342 -4.15 15.08 4.37
N THR A 343 -2.96 15.22 3.79
CA THR A 343 -1.69 14.75 4.36
C THR A 343 -1.34 15.51 5.63
N GLY A 344 -1.58 16.82 5.70
CA GLY A 344 -1.39 17.62 6.91
C GLY A 344 -2.25 17.12 8.09
N VAL A 345 -3.53 16.86 7.86
CA VAL A 345 -4.45 16.28 8.86
C VAL A 345 -4.02 14.85 9.24
N LEU A 346 -3.56 14.04 8.29
CA LEU A 346 -3.01 12.70 8.56
C LEU A 346 -1.74 12.75 9.43
N CYS A 347 -0.82 13.68 9.14
CA CYS A 347 0.39 13.89 9.94
C CYS A 347 0.05 14.42 11.35
N ALA A 348 -0.97 15.27 11.50
CA ALA A 348 -1.47 15.72 12.79
C ALA A 348 -2.10 14.57 13.60
N LEU A 349 -2.81 13.65 12.94
CA LEU A 349 -3.39 12.45 13.56
C LEU A 349 -2.30 11.44 13.96
N LEU A 350 -1.26 11.27 13.12
CA LEU A 350 -0.09 10.45 13.44
C LEU A 350 0.67 11.03 14.65
N ALA A 351 0.88 12.36 14.69
CA ALA A 351 1.49 13.03 15.82
C ALA A 351 0.66 12.86 17.11
N GLY A 352 -0.66 13.07 17.01
CA GLY A 352 -1.61 12.87 18.10
C GLY A 352 -1.59 11.45 18.65
N THR A 353 -1.69 10.44 17.77
CA THR A 353 -1.66 9.02 18.17
C THR A 353 -0.33 8.62 18.79
N ALA A 354 0.79 9.01 18.20
CA ALA A 354 2.12 8.74 18.76
C ALA A 354 2.31 9.40 20.15
N ALA A 355 1.92 10.66 20.31
CA ALA A 355 1.97 11.34 21.62
C ALA A 355 0.99 10.73 22.65
N GLY A 356 -0.16 10.18 22.21
CA GLY A 356 -1.05 9.39 23.06
C GLY A 356 -0.42 8.08 23.54
N VAL A 357 0.28 7.36 22.65
CA VAL A 357 1.07 6.18 23.02
C VAL A 357 2.19 6.57 23.99
N ALA A 358 2.87 7.69 23.77
CA ALA A 358 3.89 8.21 24.69
C ALA A 358 3.31 8.51 26.08
N ALA A 359 2.16 9.18 26.16
CA ALA A 359 1.51 9.53 27.43
C ALA A 359 1.05 8.30 28.25
N ALA A 360 0.48 7.28 27.58
CA ALA A 360 0.10 6.02 28.21
C ALA A 360 1.33 5.20 28.64
N THR A 361 2.34 5.11 27.78
CA THR A 361 3.59 4.37 28.06
C THR A 361 4.37 5.03 29.20
N GLY A 362 4.43 6.36 29.24
CA GLY A 362 5.07 7.13 30.30
C GLY A 362 4.38 6.95 31.66
N HIS A 363 3.04 6.91 31.71
CA HIS A 363 2.30 6.54 32.93
C HIS A 363 2.69 5.13 33.42
N ALA A 364 2.67 4.13 32.53
CA ALA A 364 3.04 2.76 32.90
C ALA A 364 4.48 2.65 33.42
N LEU A 365 5.43 3.35 32.81
CA LEU A 365 6.81 3.42 33.28
C LEU A 365 6.92 4.11 34.66
N LEU A 366 6.18 5.19 34.90
CA LEU A 366 6.17 5.85 36.22
C LEU A 366 5.56 4.96 37.32
N GLU A 367 4.56 4.14 37.01
CA GLU A 367 4.00 3.13 37.92
C GLU A 367 4.95 1.95 38.20
N GLN A 368 5.86 1.64 37.26
CA GLN A 368 6.95 0.66 37.43
C GLN A 368 8.14 1.24 38.23
N GLU A 369 8.45 2.53 38.04
CA GLU A 369 9.54 3.24 38.73
C GLU A 369 9.22 3.59 40.19
N THR A 370 7.94 3.57 40.60
CA THR A 370 7.51 3.94 41.96
C THR A 370 6.86 2.84 42.78
N GLU A 371 7.09 2.90 44.08
CA GLU A 371 6.32 2.17 45.09
C GLU A 371 4.86 2.63 45.13
N GLU A 372 3.96 1.68 45.38
CA GLU A 372 2.52 1.87 45.30
C GLU A 372 1.99 3.01 46.18
N ALA A 373 2.49 3.13 47.41
CA ALA A 373 2.12 4.20 48.34
C ALA A 373 2.50 5.63 47.86
N ARG A 374 3.39 5.76 46.87
CA ARG A 374 3.82 7.05 46.31
C ARG A 374 3.27 7.33 44.91
N ARG A 375 2.79 6.32 44.18
CA ARG A 375 2.17 6.44 42.83
C ARG A 375 1.19 7.62 42.71
N PRO A 376 0.20 7.82 43.60
CA PRO A 376 -0.79 8.89 43.42
C PRO A 376 -0.16 10.29 43.39
N ARG A 377 0.84 10.54 44.26
CA ARG A 377 1.52 11.84 44.35
C ARG A 377 2.38 12.12 43.11
N LEU A 378 2.96 11.09 42.49
CA LEU A 378 3.75 11.26 41.28
C LEU A 378 2.86 11.42 40.03
N VAL A 379 1.72 10.74 39.96
CA VAL A 379 0.71 10.94 38.91
C VAL A 379 0.09 12.34 39.00
N ASP A 380 -0.25 12.81 40.21
CA ASP A 380 -0.73 14.19 40.42
C ASP A 380 0.37 15.22 40.05
N HIS A 381 1.66 14.90 40.28
CA HIS A 381 2.80 15.74 39.85
C HIS A 381 2.96 15.77 38.32
N LEU A 382 2.91 14.62 37.64
CA LEU A 382 2.93 14.55 36.17
C LEU A 382 1.82 15.42 35.58
N HIS A 383 0.58 15.26 36.05
CA HIS A 383 -0.54 16.08 35.58
C HIS A 383 -0.35 17.57 35.86
N ALA A 384 0.29 17.97 36.95
CA ALA A 384 0.62 19.38 37.21
C ALA A 384 1.67 19.93 36.23
N VAL A 385 2.77 19.19 36.00
CA VAL A 385 3.83 19.61 35.07
C VAL A 385 3.30 19.65 33.63
N SER A 386 2.56 18.63 33.19
CA SER A 386 1.94 18.61 31.86
C SER A 386 0.95 19.75 31.66
N ARG A 387 0.12 20.10 32.65
CA ARG A 387 -0.81 21.25 32.56
C ARG A 387 -0.07 22.58 32.41
N VAL A 388 1.04 22.77 33.13
CA VAL A 388 1.88 23.99 32.98
C VAL A 388 2.56 24.02 31.62
N ALA A 389 3.10 22.90 31.14
CA ALA A 389 3.74 22.81 29.83
C ALA A 389 2.74 23.06 28.68
N VAL A 390 1.53 22.51 28.77
CA VAL A 390 0.41 22.80 27.86
C VAL A 390 0.03 24.29 27.89
N ALA A 391 -0.14 24.88 29.08
CA ALA A 391 -0.50 26.28 29.23
C ALA A 391 0.54 27.24 28.65
N LEU A 392 1.83 26.93 28.82
CA LEU A 392 2.93 27.69 28.22
C LEU A 392 2.96 27.53 26.69
N ALA A 393 2.65 26.34 26.16
CA ALA A 393 2.64 26.10 24.72
C ALA A 393 1.48 26.78 23.98
N LEU A 394 0.26 26.79 24.56
CA LEU A 394 -0.91 27.46 23.98
C LEU A 394 -0.69 28.97 23.75
N ILE A 395 0.13 29.61 24.60
CA ILE A 395 0.47 31.04 24.52
C ILE A 395 1.77 31.23 23.72
N GLY A 396 2.80 30.45 24.03
CA GLY A 396 4.13 30.61 23.42
C GLY A 396 4.19 30.24 21.94
N ALA A 397 3.42 29.27 21.47
CA ALA A 397 3.49 28.85 20.06
C ALA A 397 2.92 29.89 19.09
N PRO A 398 1.73 30.50 19.30
CA PRO A 398 1.27 31.59 18.43
C PRO A 398 2.14 32.85 18.54
N LEU A 399 2.74 33.15 19.71
CA LEU A 399 3.72 34.25 19.82
C LEU A 399 5.01 33.98 19.04
N LEU A 400 5.51 32.74 19.04
CA LEU A 400 6.67 32.34 18.25
C LEU A 400 6.35 32.39 16.75
N ALA A 401 5.16 31.95 16.36
CA ALA A 401 4.65 32.10 15.00
C ALA A 401 4.53 33.58 14.58
N ALA A 402 4.10 34.47 15.47
CA ALA A 402 4.06 35.92 15.22
C ALA A 402 5.48 36.52 15.09
N ALA A 403 6.42 36.12 15.96
CA ALA A 403 7.80 36.59 15.92
C ALA A 403 8.48 36.22 14.60
N ILE A 404 8.33 34.96 14.16
CA ILE A 404 8.79 34.49 12.84
C ILE A 404 8.04 35.27 11.74
N GLY A 405 6.72 35.15 11.66
CA GLY A 405 5.92 35.73 10.58
C GLY A 405 6.08 34.99 9.24
N ARG A 406 5.53 35.58 8.18
CA ARG A 406 5.58 35.02 6.81
C ARG A 406 7.01 35.07 6.25
N HIS A 407 7.49 33.95 5.71
CA HIS A 407 8.71 33.91 4.90
C HIS A 407 8.43 33.24 3.55
N ARG A 408 8.99 33.82 2.49
CA ARG A 408 8.96 33.27 1.13
C ARG A 408 10.40 33.17 0.64
N LEU A 409 10.92 31.95 0.60
CA LEU A 409 12.27 31.64 0.11
C LEU A 409 12.14 31.05 -1.29
N GLU A 410 12.83 31.65 -2.27
CA GLU A 410 12.87 31.17 -3.66
C GLU A 410 14.26 30.59 -3.92
N ALA A 411 14.32 29.32 -4.35
CA ALA A 411 15.55 28.58 -4.59
C ALA A 411 15.47 27.83 -5.92
N GLY A 412 15.62 28.56 -7.03
CA GLY A 412 15.22 28.08 -8.35
C GLY A 412 13.70 27.93 -8.41
N ASP A 413 13.22 26.83 -8.99
CA ASP A 413 11.78 26.52 -9.07
C ASP A 413 11.15 26.18 -7.70
N LEU A 414 11.97 25.97 -6.65
CA LEU A 414 11.48 25.69 -5.31
C LEU A 414 11.06 26.98 -4.58
N VAL A 415 9.76 27.24 -4.52
CA VAL A 415 9.17 28.33 -3.74
C VAL A 415 8.71 27.81 -2.38
N PHE A 416 9.49 28.05 -1.33
CA PHE A 416 9.13 27.73 0.06
C PHE A 416 8.42 28.94 0.71
N ALA A 417 7.11 29.04 0.50
CA ALA A 417 6.25 30.11 0.98
C ALA A 417 5.42 29.65 2.18
N HIS A 418 6.00 29.74 3.39
CA HIS A 418 5.41 29.17 4.60
C HIS A 418 5.15 30.20 5.70
N GLY A 419 4.03 30.01 6.38
CA GLY A 419 3.62 30.80 7.53
C GLY A 419 4.49 30.62 8.76
N GLY A 420 4.44 31.59 9.68
CA GLY A 420 5.12 31.45 10.98
C GLY A 420 4.61 30.26 11.79
N ALA A 421 3.36 29.83 11.57
CA ALA A 421 2.77 28.65 12.17
C ALA A 421 3.45 27.37 11.67
N ALA A 422 3.65 27.23 10.35
CA ALA A 422 4.37 26.12 9.74
C ALA A 422 5.81 25.98 10.27
N PHE A 423 6.56 27.08 10.35
CA PHE A 423 7.89 27.08 10.98
C PHE A 423 7.85 26.71 12.46
N THR A 424 6.80 27.11 13.20
CA THR A 424 6.63 26.74 14.61
C THR A 424 6.26 25.26 14.78
N TYR A 425 5.47 24.68 13.88
CA TYR A 425 5.23 23.23 13.78
C TYR A 425 6.54 22.47 13.53
N MET A 426 7.32 22.89 12.53
CA MET A 426 8.63 22.32 12.20
C MET A 426 9.59 22.38 13.39
N LEU A 427 9.65 23.51 14.10
CA LEU A 427 10.49 23.69 15.28
C LEU A 427 10.00 22.86 16.48
N ALA A 428 8.70 22.80 16.75
CA ALA A 428 8.14 21.97 17.81
C ALA A 428 8.39 20.47 17.55
N GLY A 429 8.23 20.03 16.31
CA GLY A 429 8.56 18.68 15.87
C GLY A 429 10.05 18.35 16.01
N ALA A 430 10.91 19.24 15.51
CA ALA A 430 12.36 19.11 15.60
C ALA A 430 12.86 19.06 17.06
N LEU A 431 12.29 19.87 17.96
CA LEU A 431 12.65 19.88 19.39
C LEU A 431 12.25 18.60 20.14
N LEU A 432 11.24 17.85 19.67
CA LEU A 432 10.92 16.53 20.21
C LEU A 432 11.96 15.46 19.84
N LEU A 433 12.71 15.60 18.76
CA LEU A 433 13.67 14.57 18.32
C LEU A 433 14.87 14.43 19.30
N PRO A 434 15.52 15.50 19.78
CA PRO A 434 16.49 15.40 20.89
C PRO A 434 15.88 14.84 22.19
N VAL A 435 14.61 15.12 22.48
CA VAL A 435 13.92 14.53 23.65
C VAL A 435 13.75 13.03 23.48
N ALA A 436 13.33 12.56 22.31
CA ALA A 436 13.22 11.14 21.98
C ALA A 436 14.58 10.42 22.10
N VAL A 437 15.64 11.01 21.52
CA VAL A 437 17.02 10.48 21.62
C VAL A 437 17.51 10.47 23.07
N LEU A 438 17.25 11.52 23.85
CA LEU A 438 17.63 11.58 25.27
C LEU A 438 16.90 10.52 26.10
N VAL A 439 15.59 10.31 25.87
CA VAL A 439 14.81 9.23 26.51
C VAL A 439 15.38 7.88 26.13
N LEU A 440 15.69 7.63 24.85
CA LEU A 440 16.30 6.38 24.40
C LEU A 440 17.63 6.13 25.15
N VAL A 441 18.60 7.03 24.98
CA VAL A 441 19.98 6.87 25.51
C VAL A 441 20.02 6.78 27.04
N ARG A 442 19.07 7.41 27.76
CA ARG A 442 19.07 7.44 29.24
C ARG A 442 18.08 6.49 29.89
N THR A 443 17.24 5.79 29.13
CA THR A 443 16.30 4.79 29.69
C THR A 443 16.38 3.42 29.01
N ASP A 444 17.24 3.21 28.02
CA ASP A 444 17.37 1.91 27.35
C ASP A 444 17.71 0.77 28.32
N ASP A 445 16.86 -0.25 28.32
CA ASP A 445 16.95 -1.50 29.08
C ASP A 445 17.48 -2.69 28.25
N ARG A 446 17.66 -2.55 26.93
CA ARG A 446 18.23 -3.56 26.02
C ARG A 446 19.61 -3.13 25.49
N GLN A 447 20.50 -2.71 26.39
CA GLN A 447 21.86 -2.27 26.04
C GLN A 447 22.60 -3.33 25.21
N GLY A 448 23.26 -2.90 24.14
CA GLY A 448 23.94 -3.79 23.18
C GLY A 448 23.07 -4.23 21.99
N VAL A 449 21.74 -4.30 22.11
CA VAL A 449 20.84 -4.68 21.00
C VAL A 449 20.47 -3.44 20.18
N PRO A 450 20.84 -3.33 18.88
CA PRO A 450 20.50 -2.16 18.08
C PRO A 450 18.98 -2.00 17.91
N LEU A 451 18.45 -0.77 18.05
CA LEU A 451 17.01 -0.50 17.95
C LEU A 451 16.38 -1.02 16.64
N ARG A 452 17.13 -1.02 15.53
CA ARG A 452 16.69 -1.57 14.23
C ARG A 452 16.42 -3.07 14.23
N VAL A 453 17.09 -3.83 15.10
CA VAL A 453 16.93 -5.30 15.22
C VAL A 453 15.68 -5.58 16.05
N ASP A 454 15.63 -5.00 17.24
CA ASP A 454 14.52 -5.05 18.20
C ASP A 454 13.18 -4.59 17.59
N LEU A 455 13.19 -3.52 16.77
CA LEU A 455 12.03 -3.07 16.01
C LEU A 455 11.63 -4.06 14.89
N ARG A 456 12.59 -4.69 14.21
CA ARG A 456 12.33 -5.67 13.13
C ARG A 456 11.71 -6.95 13.70
N GLU A 457 12.17 -7.39 14.88
CA GLU A 457 11.58 -8.50 15.64
C GLU A 457 10.16 -8.15 16.11
N ALA A 458 9.98 -7.00 16.78
CA ALA A 458 8.68 -6.57 17.28
C ALA A 458 7.63 -6.27 16.18
N LEU A 459 8.07 -5.99 14.94
CA LEU A 459 7.20 -5.85 13.77
C LEU A 459 6.87 -7.18 13.08
N ARG A 460 7.76 -8.19 13.15
CA ARG A 460 7.54 -9.51 12.55
C ARG A 460 6.67 -10.44 13.40
N GLY A 461 6.53 -10.14 14.68
CA GLY A 461 6.01 -11.08 15.67
C GLY A 461 7.17 -11.79 16.39
N ALA A 462 6.98 -12.08 17.67
CA ALA A 462 8.03 -12.64 18.53
C ALA A 462 8.17 -14.18 18.42
N ASP A 463 7.16 -14.85 17.87
CA ASP A 463 7.19 -16.28 17.60
C ASP A 463 7.75 -16.51 16.17
N PRO A 464 8.75 -17.38 15.97
CA PRO A 464 9.26 -17.69 14.63
C PRO A 464 8.17 -18.36 13.79
N ALA A 465 8.20 -18.17 12.47
CA ALA A 465 7.28 -18.84 11.56
C ALA A 465 7.57 -20.34 11.51
N GLU A 466 6.54 -21.18 11.42
CA GLU A 466 6.74 -22.61 11.19
C GLU A 466 7.20 -22.87 9.76
N GLY A 467 8.23 -23.69 9.59
CA GLY A 467 8.84 -23.97 8.30
C GLY A 467 9.59 -25.30 8.26
N LEU A 468 9.57 -25.92 7.08
CA LEU A 468 10.45 -27.03 6.73
C LEU A 468 11.90 -26.53 6.63
N ALA A 469 12.86 -27.45 6.72
CA ALA A 469 14.25 -27.12 6.41
C ALA A 469 14.44 -26.95 4.90
N GLU A 470 15.32 -26.02 4.48
CA GLU A 470 15.63 -25.79 3.07
C GLU A 470 16.50 -26.90 2.45
N SER A 471 17.08 -27.77 3.28
CA SER A 471 17.88 -28.94 2.90
C SER A 471 17.69 -30.11 3.87
N GLY A 472 18.03 -31.31 3.42
CA GLY A 472 17.79 -32.56 4.13
C GLY A 472 16.32 -33.00 4.08
N PHE A 473 15.97 -33.96 4.93
CA PHE A 473 14.57 -34.39 5.09
C PHE A 473 14.33 -34.80 6.55
N PHE A 474 13.26 -34.28 7.17
CA PHE A 474 13.03 -34.45 8.60
C PHE A 474 11.76 -35.28 8.87
N ILE A 475 11.91 -36.42 9.54
CA ILE A 475 10.83 -37.34 9.91
C ILE A 475 10.72 -37.39 11.44
N ALA A 476 9.53 -37.15 11.97
CA ALA A 476 9.19 -37.47 13.35
C ALA A 476 8.35 -38.76 13.40
N VAL A 477 8.65 -39.65 14.35
CA VAL A 477 7.80 -40.81 14.66
C VAL A 477 7.18 -40.57 16.03
N GLU A 478 5.85 -40.56 16.07
CA GLU A 478 5.04 -40.07 17.18
C GLU A 478 3.98 -41.10 17.61
N GLY A 479 3.40 -40.88 18.80
CA GLY A 479 2.35 -41.73 19.36
C GLY A 479 2.57 -42.13 20.83
N GLY A 480 1.68 -42.98 21.32
CA GLY A 480 1.69 -43.50 22.69
C GLY A 480 2.97 -44.27 23.05
N ASP A 481 3.27 -44.39 24.34
CA ASP A 481 4.21 -45.39 24.84
C ASP A 481 3.66 -46.80 24.52
N GLY A 482 4.54 -47.79 24.30
CA GLY A 482 4.15 -49.12 23.78
C GLY A 482 3.76 -49.18 22.28
N ALA A 483 3.61 -48.05 21.57
CA ALA A 483 3.19 -48.02 20.17
C ALA A 483 4.21 -48.55 19.13
N GLY A 484 5.42 -48.96 19.55
CA GLY A 484 6.44 -49.53 18.66
C GLY A 484 7.30 -48.51 17.88
N LYS A 485 7.30 -47.24 18.30
CA LYS A 485 8.03 -46.12 17.64
C LYS A 485 9.47 -46.48 17.30
N SER A 486 10.27 -46.90 18.27
CA SER A 486 11.71 -47.17 18.08
C SER A 486 11.97 -48.31 17.08
N THR A 487 11.12 -49.35 17.06
CA THR A 487 11.17 -50.43 16.06
C THR A 487 10.94 -49.90 14.65
N GLN A 488 9.97 -49.01 14.46
CA GLN A 488 9.73 -48.36 13.17
C GLN A 488 10.87 -47.42 12.79
N VAL A 489 11.40 -46.63 13.73
CA VAL A 489 12.57 -45.75 13.51
C VAL A 489 13.77 -46.55 13.00
N GLU A 490 14.08 -47.70 13.59
CA GLU A 490 15.17 -48.56 13.12
C GLU A 490 14.89 -49.18 11.73
N ALA A 491 13.69 -49.74 11.52
CA ALA A 491 13.28 -50.38 10.26
C ALA A 491 13.17 -49.41 9.06
N LEU A 492 12.90 -48.13 9.35
CA LEU A 492 12.93 -47.04 8.39
C LEU A 492 14.36 -46.53 8.17
N ALA A 493 15.13 -46.33 9.24
CA ALA A 493 16.51 -45.85 9.13
C ALA A 493 17.39 -46.78 8.31
N GLN A 494 17.22 -48.10 8.44
CA GLN A 494 17.94 -49.05 7.59
C GLN A 494 17.52 -48.93 6.12
N TRP A 495 16.22 -48.92 5.84
CA TRP A 495 15.70 -48.82 4.47
C TRP A 495 16.09 -47.53 3.73
N ILE A 496 16.12 -46.39 4.43
CA ILE A 496 16.58 -45.12 3.86
C ILE A 496 18.12 -45.13 3.63
N ARG A 497 18.90 -45.83 4.47
CA ARG A 497 20.34 -46.07 4.21
C ARG A 497 20.55 -46.99 3.01
N ASP A 498 19.71 -48.02 2.85
CA ASP A 498 19.78 -48.95 1.73
C ASP A 498 19.49 -48.26 0.36
N LYS A 499 18.77 -47.13 0.36
CA LYS A 499 18.62 -46.21 -0.78
C LYS A 499 19.82 -45.28 -1.03
N GLY A 500 20.80 -45.25 -0.13
CA GLY A 500 22.04 -44.49 -0.28
C GLY A 500 22.07 -43.08 0.33
N HIS A 501 21.15 -42.75 1.25
CA HIS A 501 21.17 -41.48 1.99
C HIS A 501 22.04 -41.53 3.26
N GLU A 502 22.56 -40.37 3.70
CA GLU A 502 22.98 -40.18 5.10
C GLU A 502 21.73 -40.18 5.99
N VAL A 503 21.67 -41.05 7.00
CA VAL A 503 20.52 -41.13 7.93
C VAL A 503 20.95 -41.01 9.39
N VAL A 504 20.59 -39.88 9.99
CA VAL A 504 20.81 -39.56 11.40
C VAL A 504 19.57 -39.97 12.19
N VAL A 505 19.72 -40.95 13.07
CA VAL A 505 18.66 -41.39 13.99
C VAL A 505 18.86 -40.71 15.34
N THR A 506 17.79 -40.19 15.91
CA THR A 506 17.80 -39.48 17.20
C THR A 506 16.47 -39.69 17.96
N ARG A 507 16.36 -39.14 19.17
CA ARG A 507 15.15 -39.26 20.02
C ARG A 507 15.02 -38.11 21.02
N GLU A 508 13.78 -37.82 21.41
CA GLU A 508 13.46 -36.88 22.48
C GLU A 508 12.71 -37.56 23.64
N PRO A 509 13.01 -37.22 24.91
CA PRO A 509 14.11 -36.37 25.34
C PRO A 509 15.44 -37.15 25.33
N GLY A 510 16.57 -36.44 25.33
CA GLY A 510 17.86 -37.00 25.74
C GLY A 510 18.79 -37.55 24.66
N ALA A 511 18.79 -36.97 23.46
CA ALA A 511 19.83 -37.22 22.46
C ALA A 511 21.20 -36.61 22.83
N THR A 512 21.22 -35.41 23.41
CA THR A 512 22.46 -34.65 23.72
C THR A 512 22.98 -34.91 25.13
N SER A 513 24.20 -34.48 25.44
CA SER A 513 24.82 -34.68 26.76
C SER A 513 24.16 -33.87 27.89
N ILE A 514 23.57 -32.72 27.55
CA ILE A 514 22.67 -31.95 28.43
C ILE A 514 21.31 -32.66 28.50
N GLY A 515 20.76 -33.04 27.34
CA GLY A 515 19.47 -33.71 27.26
C GLY A 515 19.38 -35.00 28.07
N GLN A 516 20.44 -35.82 28.11
CA GLN A 516 20.48 -37.03 28.94
C GLN A 516 20.26 -36.73 30.44
N ARG A 517 20.72 -35.58 30.92
CA ARG A 517 20.50 -35.11 32.31
C ARG A 517 19.06 -34.63 32.50
N LEU A 518 18.50 -33.95 31.50
CA LEU A 518 17.10 -33.52 31.51
C LEU A 518 16.16 -34.75 31.48
N ARG A 519 16.44 -35.75 30.63
CA ARG A 519 15.75 -37.05 30.61
C ARG A 519 15.79 -37.74 31.98
N SER A 520 16.94 -37.79 32.66
CA SER A 520 16.99 -38.41 33.99
C SER A 520 16.15 -37.69 35.04
N ILE A 521 15.99 -36.36 34.95
CA ILE A 521 15.10 -35.60 35.84
C ILE A 521 13.62 -35.80 35.45
N LEU A 522 13.33 -35.87 34.14
CA LEU A 522 11.97 -35.96 33.61
C LEU A 522 11.32 -37.32 33.83
N LEU A 523 12.08 -38.43 33.78
CA LEU A 523 11.53 -39.79 33.80
C LEU A 523 11.68 -40.51 35.15
N ASP A 524 12.54 -40.03 36.04
CA ASP A 524 12.71 -40.60 37.39
C ASP A 524 11.41 -40.47 38.21
N VAL A 525 10.89 -41.60 38.67
CA VAL A 525 9.67 -41.68 39.50
C VAL A 525 9.83 -40.92 40.81
N SER A 526 11.05 -40.70 41.30
CA SER A 526 11.31 -39.87 42.50
C SER A 526 10.94 -38.38 42.30
N THR A 527 10.84 -37.90 41.06
CA THR A 527 10.51 -36.49 40.75
C THR A 527 9.01 -36.21 40.59
N ALA A 528 8.14 -37.13 41.04
CA ALA A 528 6.67 -37.06 40.97
C ALA A 528 5.99 -35.81 41.58
N GLY A 529 6.74 -34.89 42.19
CA GLY A 529 6.27 -33.56 42.61
C GLY A 529 6.51 -32.42 41.60
N ILE A 530 7.04 -32.69 40.40
CA ILE A 530 7.34 -31.65 39.40
C ILE A 530 6.05 -31.02 38.85
N SER A 531 5.96 -29.68 38.89
CA SER A 531 4.80 -28.98 38.31
C SER A 531 4.72 -29.17 36.80
N HIS A 532 3.51 -29.30 36.24
CA HIS A 532 3.29 -29.56 34.80
C HIS A 532 3.99 -28.49 33.91
N ARG A 533 4.04 -27.23 34.36
CA ARG A 533 4.74 -26.15 33.65
C ARG A 533 6.26 -26.32 33.66
N ALA A 534 6.84 -26.84 34.74
CA ALA A 534 8.27 -27.15 34.80
C ALA A 534 8.62 -28.38 33.93
N GLU A 535 7.77 -29.41 33.93
CA GLU A 535 7.87 -30.55 33.00
C GLU A 535 7.93 -30.05 31.54
N ALA A 536 6.96 -29.25 31.11
CA ALA A 536 6.90 -28.69 29.75
C ALA A 536 8.12 -27.82 29.39
N LEU A 537 8.65 -27.04 30.33
CA LEU A 537 9.85 -26.21 30.10
C LEU A 537 11.15 -27.02 30.02
N LEU A 538 11.26 -28.14 30.75
CA LEU A 538 12.41 -29.03 30.64
C LEU A 538 12.40 -29.79 29.30
N TYR A 539 11.24 -30.22 28.81
CA TYR A 539 11.11 -30.77 27.45
C TYR A 539 11.49 -29.75 26.37
N ALA A 540 11.05 -28.50 26.49
CA ALA A 540 11.43 -27.44 25.55
C ALA A 540 12.94 -27.12 25.60
N ALA A 541 13.58 -27.21 26.77
CA ALA A 541 15.02 -27.00 26.93
C ALA A 541 15.87 -28.14 26.32
N ASP A 542 15.45 -29.39 26.50
CA ASP A 542 16.06 -30.56 25.84
C ASP A 542 15.98 -30.44 24.31
N ARG A 543 14.79 -30.08 23.81
CA ARG A 543 14.49 -29.88 22.40
C ARG A 543 15.28 -28.75 21.74
N ALA A 544 15.49 -27.62 22.41
CA ALA A 544 16.28 -26.52 21.87
C ALA A 544 17.74 -26.94 21.63
N GLU A 545 18.39 -27.51 22.65
CA GLU A 545 19.74 -28.05 22.58
C GLU A 545 19.85 -29.19 21.54
N HIS A 546 18.83 -30.05 21.44
CA HIS A 546 18.78 -31.12 20.45
C HIS A 546 18.66 -30.60 19.01
N VAL A 547 17.83 -29.57 18.78
CA VAL A 547 17.67 -29.01 17.43
C VAL A 547 18.93 -28.30 16.98
N ASP A 548 19.47 -27.38 17.77
CA ASP A 548 20.64 -26.59 17.34
C ASP A 548 21.95 -27.40 17.41
N GLY A 549 22.06 -28.38 18.32
CA GLY A 549 23.26 -29.22 18.47
C GLY A 549 23.32 -30.45 17.55
N LEU A 550 22.20 -30.91 16.99
CA LEU A 550 22.14 -32.17 16.23
C LEU A 550 21.22 -32.10 14.99
N VAL A 551 19.93 -31.79 15.16
CA VAL A 551 18.95 -31.90 14.06
C VAL A 551 19.23 -30.92 12.93
N ARG A 552 19.35 -29.62 13.26
CA ARG A 552 19.59 -28.55 12.28
C ARG A 552 20.93 -28.74 11.56
N PRO A 553 22.08 -28.97 12.24
CA PRO A 553 23.34 -29.26 11.56
C PRO A 553 23.32 -30.51 10.67
N ALA A 554 22.44 -31.49 10.92
CA ALA A 554 22.28 -32.66 10.06
C ALA A 554 21.45 -32.36 8.80
N LEU A 555 20.32 -31.66 8.96
CA LEU A 555 19.49 -31.22 7.84
C LEU A 555 20.25 -30.27 6.90
N GLU A 556 21.02 -29.33 7.44
CA GLU A 556 21.87 -28.40 6.67
C GLU A 556 22.91 -29.09 5.77
N ARG A 557 23.31 -30.34 6.08
CA ARG A 557 24.19 -31.17 5.22
C ARG A 557 23.45 -31.99 4.17
N GLY A 558 22.12 -31.95 4.13
CA GLY A 558 21.31 -32.79 3.24
C GLY A 558 20.94 -34.17 3.81
N ALA A 559 21.22 -34.45 5.09
CA ALA A 559 20.91 -35.75 5.70
C ALA A 559 19.40 -35.94 5.93
N VAL A 560 18.97 -37.20 5.97
CA VAL A 560 17.64 -37.58 6.47
C VAL A 560 17.72 -37.74 7.99
N VAL A 561 16.98 -36.93 8.74
CA VAL A 561 16.89 -37.04 10.20
C VAL A 561 15.60 -37.74 10.58
N ILE A 562 15.69 -38.79 11.41
CA ILE A 562 14.55 -39.50 11.98
C ILE A 562 14.59 -39.36 13.51
N THR A 563 13.57 -38.74 14.11
CA THR A 563 13.44 -38.59 15.57
C THR A 563 12.30 -39.44 16.13
N ASP A 564 12.58 -40.22 17.17
CA ASP A 564 11.55 -40.79 18.05
C ASP A 564 11.07 -39.67 19.00
N ARG A 565 9.82 -39.22 18.81
CA ARG A 565 9.20 -38.01 19.40
C ARG A 565 9.78 -36.65 18.92
N TYR A 566 8.92 -35.64 18.88
CA TYR A 566 9.23 -34.23 18.63
C TYR A 566 8.23 -33.28 19.35
N ILE A 567 7.96 -32.09 18.78
CA ILE A 567 7.02 -31.08 19.32
C ILE A 567 5.64 -31.67 19.64
N ASP A 568 5.13 -32.54 18.77
CA ASP A 568 3.77 -33.08 18.84
C ASP A 568 3.56 -33.91 20.12
N SER A 569 4.56 -34.69 20.53
CA SER A 569 4.62 -35.33 21.85
C SER A 569 4.44 -34.33 23.00
N SER A 570 5.08 -33.16 22.98
CA SER A 570 4.86 -32.19 24.07
C SER A 570 3.46 -31.59 24.03
N VAL A 571 2.87 -31.36 22.86
CA VAL A 571 1.49 -30.85 22.77
C VAL A 571 0.48 -31.93 23.21
N ALA A 572 0.72 -33.21 22.92
CA ALA A 572 -0.12 -34.31 23.38
C ALA A 572 0.02 -34.59 24.89
N TYR A 573 1.24 -34.75 25.42
CA TYR A 573 1.48 -35.10 26.83
C TYR A 573 1.31 -33.89 27.75
N GLN A 574 1.96 -32.76 27.47
CA GLN A 574 1.86 -31.59 28.34
C GLN A 574 0.65 -30.70 28.02
N GLY A 575 0.14 -30.67 26.79
CA GLY A 575 -1.12 -30.01 26.47
C GLY A 575 -2.33 -30.87 26.87
N GLY A 576 -2.55 -31.99 26.18
CA GLY A 576 -3.69 -32.88 26.42
C GLY A 576 -3.65 -33.61 27.76
N GLY A 577 -2.60 -34.40 28.01
CA GLY A 577 -2.46 -35.22 29.23
C GLY A 577 -2.42 -34.39 30.52
N ARG A 578 -1.54 -33.38 30.59
CA ARG A 578 -1.34 -32.49 31.75
C ARG A 578 -2.28 -31.28 31.84
N GLU A 579 -3.21 -31.14 30.89
CA GLU A 579 -4.20 -30.05 30.82
C GLU A 579 -3.60 -28.63 30.84
N LEU A 580 -2.40 -28.45 30.27
CA LEU A 580 -1.92 -27.10 29.93
C LEU A 580 -2.54 -26.65 28.61
N SER A 581 -2.59 -25.33 28.37
CA SER A 581 -3.07 -24.80 27.10
C SER A 581 -2.20 -25.33 25.93
N PRO A 582 -2.77 -26.12 24.99
CA PRO A 582 -1.99 -26.73 23.91
C PRO A 582 -1.33 -25.68 23.01
N THR A 583 -1.96 -24.51 22.83
CA THR A 583 -1.43 -23.40 22.05
C THR A 583 -0.25 -22.70 22.75
N GLU A 584 -0.21 -22.66 24.08
CA GLU A 584 0.96 -22.17 24.82
C GLU A 584 2.13 -23.15 24.77
N VAL A 585 1.86 -24.45 24.89
CA VAL A 585 2.88 -25.50 24.76
C VAL A 585 3.45 -25.54 23.35
N ALA A 586 2.61 -25.44 22.32
CA ALA A 586 3.04 -25.31 20.93
C ALA A 586 3.90 -24.05 20.72
N ARG A 587 3.47 -22.87 21.22
CA ARG A 587 4.23 -21.60 21.10
C ARG A 587 5.62 -21.70 21.73
N ILE A 588 5.73 -22.25 22.95
CA ILE A 588 7.01 -22.42 23.67
C ILE A 588 7.95 -23.33 22.87
N ASN A 589 7.43 -24.41 22.28
CA ASN A 589 8.24 -25.34 21.51
C ASN A 589 8.61 -24.81 20.12
N ARG A 590 7.71 -24.10 19.44
CA ARG A 590 8.00 -23.36 18.19
C ARG A 590 9.13 -22.35 18.39
N TRP A 591 9.13 -21.63 19.51
CA TRP A 591 10.24 -20.76 19.89
C TRP A 591 11.53 -21.56 20.13
N ALA A 592 11.46 -22.67 20.87
CA ALA A 592 12.61 -23.52 21.18
C ALA A 592 13.26 -24.18 19.94
N THR A 593 12.50 -24.49 18.88
CA THR A 593 13.03 -25.09 17.64
C THR A 593 13.36 -24.06 16.55
N GLY A 594 13.18 -22.76 16.83
CA GLY A 594 13.30 -21.71 15.82
C GLY A 594 12.27 -21.83 14.69
N GLY A 595 11.14 -22.48 14.93
CA GLY A 595 10.08 -22.73 13.93
C GLY A 595 10.26 -23.99 13.08
N LEU A 596 11.30 -24.80 13.29
CA LEU A 596 11.49 -26.04 12.52
C LEU A 596 10.34 -27.03 12.78
N VAL A 597 9.75 -27.55 11.69
CA VAL A 597 8.76 -28.63 11.72
C VAL A 597 9.17 -29.82 10.82
N PRO A 598 8.69 -31.05 11.09
CA PRO A 598 8.97 -32.22 10.24
C PRO A 598 8.33 -32.11 8.85
N HIS A 599 8.95 -32.77 7.87
CA HIS A 599 8.40 -32.99 6.53
C HIS A 599 7.32 -34.10 6.55
N LEU A 600 7.46 -35.05 7.47
CA LEU A 600 6.48 -36.09 7.77
C LEU A 600 6.47 -36.36 9.28
N THR A 601 5.29 -36.34 9.89
CA THR A 601 5.07 -36.96 11.21
C THR A 601 4.33 -38.29 11.01
N VAL A 602 4.99 -39.41 11.31
CA VAL A 602 4.34 -40.74 11.34
C VAL A 602 3.72 -40.93 12.70
N LEU A 603 2.39 -40.90 12.79
CA LEU A 603 1.65 -41.13 14.03
C LEU A 603 1.25 -42.61 14.13
N LEU A 604 1.85 -43.32 15.08
CA LEU A 604 1.49 -44.69 15.44
C LEU A 604 0.34 -44.66 16.45
N ASP A 605 -0.88 -44.86 15.95
CA ASP A 605 -2.10 -44.89 16.77
C ASP A 605 -2.37 -46.30 17.30
N ILE A 606 -2.70 -46.39 18.60
CA ILE A 606 -3.03 -47.64 19.29
C ILE A 606 -3.86 -47.33 20.54
N ALA A 607 -4.76 -48.24 20.93
CA ALA A 607 -5.48 -48.14 22.19
C ALA A 607 -4.50 -48.22 23.39
N PRO A 608 -4.59 -47.32 24.41
CA PRO A 608 -3.68 -47.34 25.56
C PRO A 608 -3.62 -48.69 26.29
N GLU A 609 -4.72 -49.45 26.27
CA GLU A 609 -4.87 -50.76 26.88
C GLU A 609 -4.00 -51.80 26.15
N THR A 610 -4.13 -51.88 24.83
CA THR A 610 -3.33 -52.77 23.97
C THR A 610 -1.86 -52.36 23.92
N ALA A 611 -1.57 -51.07 24.10
CA ALA A 611 -0.20 -50.59 24.25
C ALA A 611 0.41 -50.99 25.61
N ARG A 612 -0.40 -51.00 26.68
CA ARG A 612 0.01 -51.42 28.04
C ARG A 612 0.48 -52.87 28.08
N GLU A 613 -0.12 -53.75 27.28
CA GLU A 613 0.26 -55.16 27.15
C GLU A 613 1.67 -55.38 26.55
N ARG A 614 2.26 -54.34 25.94
CA ARG A 614 3.59 -54.42 25.29
C ARG A 614 4.76 -54.00 26.19
N PHE A 615 4.51 -53.53 27.41
CA PHE A 615 5.59 -53.14 28.33
C PHE A 615 6.29 -54.36 28.94
N THR A 616 7.61 -54.43 28.75
CA THR A 616 8.48 -55.51 29.29
C THR A 616 9.30 -55.11 30.51
N GLU A 617 9.34 -53.81 30.84
CA GLU A 617 10.13 -53.23 31.94
C GLU A 617 9.22 -52.53 32.97
N ALA A 618 9.80 -52.04 34.06
CA ALA A 618 9.05 -51.24 35.04
C ALA A 618 8.76 -49.85 34.45
N PRO A 619 7.50 -49.36 34.49
CA PRO A 619 7.11 -48.12 33.82
C PRO A 619 7.79 -46.89 34.41
N ASP A 620 8.17 -45.94 33.56
CA ASP A 620 8.68 -44.64 33.99
C ASP A 620 7.60 -43.72 34.59
N ARG A 621 7.97 -42.50 34.99
CA ARG A 621 7.05 -41.54 35.62
C ARG A 621 5.85 -41.14 34.74
N LEU A 622 5.98 -41.12 33.41
CA LEU A 622 4.87 -40.83 32.48
C LEU A 622 4.10 -42.10 32.10
N GLU A 623 4.79 -43.23 31.95
CA GLU A 623 4.14 -44.52 31.72
C GLU A 623 3.27 -44.93 32.95
N SER A 624 3.66 -44.52 34.15
CA SER A 624 2.93 -44.75 35.41
C SER A 624 1.64 -43.90 35.57
N GLU A 625 1.31 -43.02 34.63
CA GLU A 625 0.09 -42.21 34.65
C GLU A 625 -1.19 -43.05 34.42
N PRO A 626 -2.36 -42.63 34.95
CA PRO A 626 -3.61 -43.38 34.88
C PRO A 626 -4.19 -43.44 33.45
N PRO A 627 -5.06 -44.42 33.12
CA PRO A 627 -5.54 -44.63 31.74
C PRO A 627 -6.09 -43.38 31.06
N GLU A 628 -6.86 -42.56 31.77
CA GLU A 628 -7.49 -41.34 31.26
C GLU A 628 -6.47 -40.28 30.81
N PHE A 629 -5.25 -40.29 31.36
CA PHE A 629 -4.14 -39.46 30.86
C PHE A 629 -3.73 -39.91 29.46
N HIS A 630 -3.54 -41.21 29.26
CA HIS A 630 -3.12 -41.80 27.97
C HIS A 630 -4.22 -41.69 26.91
N GLU A 631 -5.50 -41.77 27.29
CA GLU A 631 -6.64 -41.44 26.42
C GLU A 631 -6.57 -39.97 25.94
N ARG A 632 -6.34 -39.01 26.85
CA ARG A 632 -6.18 -37.59 26.48
C ARG A 632 -4.96 -37.35 25.59
N VAL A 633 -3.86 -38.08 25.81
CA VAL A 633 -2.67 -38.05 24.95
C VAL A 633 -3.00 -38.55 23.54
N ARG A 634 -3.67 -39.70 23.41
CA ARG A 634 -4.11 -40.26 22.11
C ARG A 634 -5.04 -39.30 21.38
N ALA A 635 -6.05 -38.77 22.07
CA ALA A 635 -6.96 -37.77 21.51
C ALA A 635 -6.22 -36.49 21.06
N GLY A 636 -5.20 -36.05 21.81
CA GLY A 636 -4.34 -34.93 21.46
C GLY A 636 -3.57 -35.16 20.16
N PHE A 637 -2.94 -36.33 19.99
CA PHE A 637 -2.26 -36.69 18.75
C PHE A 637 -3.21 -36.77 17.55
N LEU A 638 -4.38 -37.41 17.71
CA LEU A 638 -5.37 -37.52 16.63
C LEU A 638 -5.94 -36.15 16.23
N ALA A 639 -6.11 -35.23 17.18
CA ALA A 639 -6.52 -33.85 16.91
C ALA A 639 -5.45 -33.05 16.15
N LEU A 640 -4.16 -33.27 16.44
CA LEU A 640 -3.06 -32.68 15.67
C LEU A 640 -3.01 -33.21 14.23
N ALA A 641 -3.14 -34.53 14.06
CA ALA A 641 -3.15 -35.16 12.74
C ALA A 641 -4.35 -34.74 11.87
N ALA A 642 -5.53 -34.57 12.48
CA ALA A 642 -6.72 -34.06 11.79
C ALA A 642 -6.60 -32.57 11.38
N ALA A 643 -5.71 -31.79 12.00
CA ALA A 643 -5.51 -30.38 11.69
C ALA A 643 -4.53 -30.11 10.53
N ASP A 644 -3.64 -31.07 10.22
CA ASP A 644 -2.65 -30.97 9.13
C ASP A 644 -2.48 -32.31 8.39
N PRO A 645 -3.52 -32.83 7.70
CA PRO A 645 -3.49 -34.14 7.05
C PRO A 645 -2.47 -34.23 5.88
N GLY A 646 -1.79 -33.15 5.51
CA GLY A 646 -0.66 -33.17 4.58
C GLY A 646 0.64 -33.66 5.23
N ARG A 647 0.90 -33.23 6.48
CA ARG A 647 2.11 -33.53 7.25
C ARG A 647 2.06 -34.85 8.01
N TYR A 648 0.87 -35.29 8.43
CA TYR A 648 0.73 -36.51 9.24
C TYR A 648 0.40 -37.75 8.40
N LEU A 649 1.03 -38.87 8.74
CA LEU A 649 0.63 -40.21 8.33
C LEU A 649 0.20 -41.00 9.57
N VAL A 650 -1.11 -41.15 9.75
CA VAL A 650 -1.69 -41.94 10.85
C VAL A 650 -1.75 -43.41 10.45
N ILE A 651 -1.23 -44.31 11.30
CA ILE A 651 -1.23 -45.76 11.06
C ILE A 651 -1.69 -46.48 12.33
N ASP A 652 -2.57 -47.46 12.13
CA ASP A 652 -2.95 -48.46 13.15
C ASP A 652 -1.74 -49.32 13.54
N ALA A 653 -1.13 -49.02 14.68
CA ALA A 653 -0.01 -49.74 15.26
C ALA A 653 -0.43 -50.98 16.08
N GLY A 654 -1.73 -51.35 16.05
CA GLY A 654 -2.20 -52.67 16.45
C GLY A 654 -1.83 -53.78 15.45
N GLN A 655 -1.49 -53.41 14.20
CA GLN A 655 -1.10 -54.34 13.14
C GLN A 655 0.33 -54.88 13.31
N ASP A 656 0.68 -55.87 12.48
CA ASP A 656 2.04 -56.42 12.43
C ASP A 656 3.08 -55.33 12.06
N PRO A 657 4.25 -55.27 12.74
CA PRO A 657 5.26 -54.25 12.48
C PRO A 657 5.74 -54.15 11.03
N GLY A 658 5.72 -55.25 10.27
CA GLY A 658 6.08 -55.28 8.85
C GLY A 658 5.03 -54.61 7.96
N VAL A 659 3.75 -54.72 8.31
CA VAL A 659 2.65 -54.01 7.60
C VAL A 659 2.75 -52.52 7.86
N VAL A 660 2.94 -52.12 9.13
CA VAL A 660 3.18 -50.71 9.52
C VAL A 660 4.39 -50.15 8.78
N THR A 661 5.52 -50.87 8.78
CA THR A 661 6.74 -50.46 8.05
C THR A 661 6.45 -50.25 6.55
N THR A 662 5.70 -51.16 5.93
CA THR A 662 5.37 -51.10 4.50
C THR A 662 4.49 -49.90 4.16
N ALA A 663 3.52 -49.57 5.02
CA ALA A 663 2.66 -48.39 4.84
C ALA A 663 3.46 -47.08 4.92
N VAL A 664 4.41 -46.96 5.86
CA VAL A 664 5.31 -45.78 5.94
C VAL A 664 6.22 -45.71 4.72
N ARG A 665 6.84 -46.83 4.30
CA ARG A 665 7.71 -46.88 3.11
C ARG A 665 6.99 -46.40 1.86
N HIS A 666 5.78 -46.90 1.60
CA HIS A 666 4.96 -46.47 0.45
C HIS A 666 4.67 -44.96 0.46
N ARG A 667 4.46 -44.33 1.64
CA ARG A 667 4.33 -42.86 1.71
C ARG A 667 5.66 -42.16 1.45
N LEU A 668 6.77 -42.65 2.01
CA LEU A 668 8.10 -42.08 1.80
C LEU A 668 8.57 -42.21 0.34
N ASP A 669 8.22 -43.28 -0.37
CA ASP A 669 8.49 -43.45 -1.81
C ASP A 669 7.88 -42.33 -2.70
N GLN A 670 6.90 -41.57 -2.17
CA GLN A 670 6.26 -40.45 -2.87
C GLN A 670 6.85 -39.08 -2.54
N ILE A 671 7.54 -38.93 -1.40
CA ILE A 671 7.91 -37.61 -0.84
C ILE A 671 9.37 -37.48 -0.41
N LEU A 672 10.09 -38.59 -0.26
CA LEU A 672 11.53 -38.58 0.02
C LEU A 672 12.26 -38.15 -1.27
N PRO A 673 13.19 -37.17 -1.22
CA PRO A 673 14.04 -36.85 -2.36
C PRO A 673 14.84 -38.07 -2.85
N LEU A 674 15.22 -38.11 -4.12
CA LEU A 674 16.15 -39.11 -4.64
C LEU A 674 17.53 -38.98 -3.98
N SER A 675 18.21 -40.09 -3.73
CA SER A 675 19.59 -40.06 -3.21
C SER A 675 20.58 -39.58 -4.28
N GLU A 676 21.74 -39.06 -3.89
CA GLU A 676 22.79 -38.71 -4.85
C GLU A 676 23.20 -39.89 -5.74
N GLN A 677 23.08 -41.12 -5.24
CA GLN A 677 23.40 -42.33 -6.00
C GLN A 677 22.33 -42.61 -7.06
N GLU A 678 21.04 -42.45 -6.72
CA GLU A 678 19.92 -42.56 -7.64
C GLU A 678 19.95 -41.46 -8.72
N VAL A 679 20.24 -40.20 -8.34
CA VAL A 679 20.38 -39.08 -9.29
C VAL A 679 21.51 -39.35 -10.28
N ARG A 680 22.71 -39.72 -9.81
CA ARG A 680 23.85 -40.05 -10.69
C ARG A 680 23.54 -41.26 -11.59
N ALA A 681 22.84 -42.27 -11.08
CA ALA A 681 22.40 -43.42 -11.87
C ALA A 681 21.39 -43.04 -12.96
N GLN A 682 20.44 -42.13 -12.65
CA GLN A 682 19.50 -41.58 -13.63
C GLN A 682 20.20 -40.70 -14.67
N GLU A 683 21.18 -39.89 -14.29
CA GLU A 683 21.99 -39.09 -15.24
C GLU A 683 22.83 -39.98 -16.15
N GLU A 684 23.47 -41.02 -15.61
CA GLU A 684 24.16 -42.03 -16.40
C GLU A 684 23.20 -42.78 -17.34
N ALA A 685 22.01 -43.15 -16.88
CA ALA A 685 21.00 -43.82 -17.70
C ALA A 685 20.48 -42.90 -18.82
N ARG A 686 20.18 -41.63 -18.50
CA ARG A 686 19.77 -40.60 -19.48
C ARG A 686 20.86 -40.38 -20.52
N ARG A 687 22.12 -40.28 -20.08
CA ARG A 687 23.29 -40.13 -20.96
C ARG A 687 23.46 -41.34 -21.87
N LYS A 688 23.40 -42.57 -21.34
CA LYS A 688 23.49 -43.81 -22.13
C LYS A 688 22.34 -43.90 -23.15
N ALA A 689 21.12 -43.54 -22.75
CA ALA A 689 19.97 -43.49 -23.65
C ALA A 689 20.09 -42.40 -24.73
N GLU A 690 20.70 -41.25 -24.42
CA GLU A 690 20.96 -40.18 -25.40
C GLU A 690 22.10 -40.55 -26.36
N GLU A 691 23.18 -41.17 -25.87
CA GLU A 691 24.26 -41.72 -26.70
C GLU A 691 23.74 -42.85 -27.60
N GLU A 692 22.86 -43.73 -27.10
CA GLU A 692 22.21 -44.76 -27.92
C GLU A 692 21.22 -44.16 -28.93
N ARG A 693 20.43 -43.15 -28.55
CA ARG A 693 19.50 -42.47 -29.48
C ARG A 693 20.27 -41.79 -30.61
N LYS A 694 21.32 -41.02 -30.28
CA LYS A 694 22.23 -40.40 -31.26
C LYS A 694 22.90 -41.44 -32.17
N ARG A 695 23.25 -42.61 -31.63
CA ARG A 695 23.76 -43.73 -32.43
C ARG A 695 22.71 -44.29 -33.39
N ARG A 696 21.47 -44.51 -32.94
CA ARG A 696 20.36 -44.98 -33.80
C ARG A 696 20.02 -43.94 -34.88
N GLU A 697 19.92 -42.67 -34.52
CA GLU A 697 19.75 -41.54 -35.44
C GLU A 697 20.87 -41.50 -36.50
N ALA A 698 22.13 -41.71 -36.10
CA ALA A 698 23.28 -41.78 -37.01
C ALA A 698 23.30 -43.04 -37.89
N GLU A 699 22.92 -44.22 -37.37
CA GLU A 699 22.80 -45.45 -38.16
C GLU A 699 21.64 -45.37 -39.17
N GLU A 700 20.52 -44.72 -38.83
CA GLU A 700 19.43 -44.45 -39.78
C GLU A 700 19.82 -43.40 -40.84
N ALA A 701 20.50 -42.32 -40.44
CA ALA A 701 21.00 -41.31 -41.37
C ALA A 701 22.05 -41.90 -42.32
N ALA A 702 22.93 -42.80 -41.83
CA ALA A 702 23.88 -43.52 -42.67
C ALA A 702 23.18 -44.42 -43.68
N ARG A 703 22.16 -45.19 -43.26
CA ARG A 703 21.36 -46.04 -44.18
C ARG A 703 20.66 -45.21 -45.24
N LYS A 704 20.00 -44.10 -44.87
CA LYS A 704 19.35 -43.19 -45.85
C LYS A 704 20.37 -42.58 -46.83
N ALA A 705 21.56 -42.21 -46.34
CA ALA A 705 22.65 -41.68 -47.17
C ALA A 705 23.42 -42.77 -47.99
N GLU A 706 23.12 -44.05 -47.77
CA GLU A 706 23.57 -45.19 -48.57
C GLU A 706 22.48 -45.57 -49.59
N GLU A 707 21.21 -45.63 -49.19
CA GLU A 707 20.05 -45.81 -50.06
C GLU A 707 19.96 -44.70 -51.11
N GLU A 708 20.07 -43.42 -50.73
CA GLU A 708 20.14 -42.31 -51.70
C GLU A 708 21.32 -42.45 -52.67
N ARG A 709 22.44 -43.03 -52.22
CA ARG A 709 23.64 -43.19 -53.06
C ARG A 709 23.44 -44.31 -54.07
N LEU A 710 22.88 -45.43 -53.62
CA LEU A 710 22.47 -46.55 -54.47
C LEU A 710 21.37 -46.14 -55.46
N GLU A 711 20.41 -45.30 -55.06
CA GLU A 711 19.42 -44.75 -55.98
C GLU A 711 20.04 -43.82 -57.02
N ARG A 712 20.97 -42.94 -56.64
CA ARG A 712 21.72 -42.09 -57.58
C ARG A 712 22.54 -42.94 -58.57
N GLU A 713 23.31 -43.92 -58.10
CA GLU A 713 24.05 -44.85 -58.96
C GLU A 713 23.13 -45.63 -59.90
N ARG A 714 21.93 -46.03 -59.44
CA ARG A 714 20.91 -46.72 -60.25
C ARG A 714 20.26 -45.79 -61.27
N GLN A 715 20.04 -44.51 -60.94
CA GLN A 715 19.59 -43.47 -61.86
C GLN A 715 20.67 -43.15 -62.91
N GLU A 716 21.94 -43.04 -62.52
CA GLU A 716 23.07 -42.86 -63.43
C GLU A 716 23.25 -44.07 -64.38
N GLN A 717 23.08 -45.30 -63.89
CA GLN A 717 23.04 -46.49 -64.76
C GLN A 717 21.86 -46.47 -65.73
N LEU A 718 20.67 -46.07 -65.29
CA LEU A 718 19.49 -45.95 -66.15
C LEU A 718 19.65 -44.83 -67.19
N GLU A 719 20.24 -43.69 -66.81
CA GLU A 719 20.60 -42.63 -67.76
C GLU A 719 21.67 -43.08 -68.74
N ARG A 720 22.71 -43.78 -68.28
CA ARG A 720 23.76 -44.31 -69.16
C ARG A 720 23.19 -45.30 -70.17
N LEU A 721 22.35 -46.24 -69.73
CA LEU A 721 21.66 -47.18 -70.62
C LEU A 721 20.74 -46.44 -71.61
N ARG A 722 20.01 -45.42 -71.17
CA ARG A 722 19.21 -44.56 -72.07
C ARG A 722 20.06 -43.80 -73.08
N ARG A 723 21.22 -43.26 -72.68
CA ARG A 723 22.15 -42.56 -73.57
C ARG A 723 22.79 -43.51 -74.59
N GLU A 724 23.16 -44.72 -74.18
CA GLU A 724 23.68 -45.77 -75.07
C GLU A 724 22.57 -46.26 -76.05
N GLU A 725 21.32 -46.38 -75.59
CA GLU A 725 20.16 -46.71 -76.44
C GLU A 725 19.75 -45.56 -77.37
N GLU A 726 19.82 -44.31 -76.91
CA GLU A 726 19.62 -43.11 -77.74
C GLU A 726 20.71 -42.94 -78.79
N GLU A 727 21.99 -43.17 -78.47
CA GLU A 727 23.05 -43.16 -79.48
C GLU A 727 22.81 -44.24 -80.54
N ARG A 728 22.37 -45.43 -80.13
CA ARG A 728 22.04 -46.52 -81.06
C ARG A 728 20.91 -46.13 -81.99
N LYS A 729 19.79 -45.63 -81.44
CA LYS A 729 18.65 -45.11 -82.20
C LYS A 729 19.03 -43.91 -83.08
N ARG A 730 19.91 -43.01 -82.63
CA ARG A 730 20.42 -41.88 -83.43
C ARG A 730 21.22 -42.35 -84.63
N ARG A 731 22.08 -43.37 -84.48
CA ARG A 731 22.86 -43.96 -85.58
C ARG A 731 21.94 -44.66 -86.60
N GLU A 732 20.98 -45.46 -86.13
CA GLU A 732 19.95 -46.09 -86.96
C GLU A 732 19.10 -45.04 -87.72
N ILE A 733 18.72 -43.94 -87.06
CA ILE A 733 18.02 -42.80 -87.68
C ILE A 733 18.94 -42.03 -88.65
N GLU A 734 20.25 -41.93 -88.41
CA GLU A 734 21.18 -41.27 -89.34
C GLU A 734 21.40 -42.08 -90.62
N GLU A 735 21.54 -43.40 -90.51
CA GLU A 735 21.62 -44.28 -91.69
C GLU A 735 20.30 -44.30 -92.47
N ALA A 736 19.15 -44.35 -91.79
CA ALA A 736 17.84 -44.20 -92.43
C ALA A 736 17.71 -42.86 -93.15
N LYS A 737 18.12 -41.75 -92.52
CA LYS A 737 18.09 -40.40 -93.11
C LYS A 737 19.05 -40.23 -94.29
N ARG A 738 20.18 -40.96 -94.34
CA ARG A 738 21.04 -40.96 -95.55
C ARG A 738 20.36 -41.65 -96.72
N LEU A 739 19.69 -42.78 -96.48
CA LEU A 739 18.92 -43.52 -97.50
C LEU A 739 17.66 -42.77 -97.96
N GLU A 740 17.03 -41.98 -97.09
CA GLU A 740 15.98 -41.03 -97.50
C GLU A 740 16.56 -39.82 -98.24
N ALA A 741 17.67 -39.24 -97.79
CA ALA A 741 18.27 -38.06 -98.41
C ALA A 741 18.75 -38.31 -99.86
N GLU A 742 19.23 -39.50 -100.21
CA GLU A 742 19.52 -39.84 -101.61
C GLU A 742 18.26 -39.88 -102.48
N ARG A 743 17.16 -40.46 -101.96
CA ARG A 743 15.86 -40.51 -102.66
C ARG A 743 15.22 -39.12 -102.76
N GLU A 744 15.33 -38.30 -101.73
CA GLU A 744 14.90 -36.91 -101.76
C GLU A 744 15.75 -36.08 -102.72
N ALA A 745 17.07 -36.31 -102.81
CA ALA A 745 17.93 -35.61 -103.76
C ALA A 745 17.58 -35.95 -105.23
N GLU A 746 17.18 -37.18 -105.52
CA GLU A 746 16.70 -37.59 -106.85
C GLU A 746 15.33 -36.94 -107.17
N LEU A 747 14.36 -37.00 -106.24
CA LEU A 747 13.07 -36.32 -106.35
C LEU A 747 13.18 -34.79 -106.35
N ALA A 748 14.22 -34.21 -105.77
CA ALA A 748 14.49 -32.77 -105.76
C ALA A 748 15.06 -32.30 -107.10
N ARG A 749 15.82 -33.13 -107.84
CA ARG A 749 16.25 -32.79 -109.20
C ARG A 749 15.06 -32.65 -110.14
N HIS A 750 14.12 -33.59 -110.10
CA HIS A 750 12.89 -33.52 -110.90
C HIS A 750 12.04 -32.29 -110.54
N ARG A 751 11.80 -32.07 -109.23
CA ARG A 751 11.06 -30.89 -108.74
C ARG A 751 11.77 -29.56 -109.06
N ALA A 752 13.10 -29.52 -109.12
CA ALA A 752 13.85 -28.30 -109.49
C ALA A 752 13.71 -27.93 -110.97
N GLU A 753 13.49 -28.90 -111.86
CA GLU A 753 13.26 -28.65 -113.29
C GLU A 753 11.85 -28.11 -113.55
N GLU A 754 10.84 -28.65 -112.85
CA GLU A 754 9.46 -28.15 -112.89
C GLU A 754 9.33 -26.78 -112.20
N ALA A 755 9.96 -26.60 -111.04
CA ALA A 755 9.95 -25.33 -110.29
C ALA A 755 10.63 -24.19 -111.07
N ARG A 756 11.62 -24.47 -111.92
CA ARG A 756 12.23 -23.44 -112.80
C ARG A 756 11.23 -22.85 -113.80
N ARG A 757 10.31 -23.67 -114.35
CA ARG A 757 9.26 -23.17 -115.24
C ARG A 757 8.23 -22.34 -114.47
N GLN A 758 7.77 -22.83 -113.31
CA GLN A 758 6.78 -22.12 -112.50
C GLN A 758 7.33 -20.80 -111.94
N ALA A 759 8.60 -20.75 -111.55
CA ALA A 759 9.25 -19.52 -111.06
C ALA A 759 9.34 -18.41 -112.14
N GLU A 760 9.45 -18.75 -113.42
CA GLU A 760 9.52 -17.77 -114.51
C GLU A 760 8.15 -17.13 -114.82
N GLU A 761 7.05 -17.86 -114.58
CA GLU A 761 5.69 -17.32 -114.63
C GLU A 761 5.32 -16.57 -113.35
N GLU A 762 5.63 -17.12 -112.17
CA GLU A 762 5.28 -16.50 -110.89
C GLU A 762 6.05 -15.19 -110.67
N ARG A 763 7.31 -15.09 -111.12
CA ARG A 763 8.09 -13.84 -111.05
C ARG A 763 7.41 -12.69 -111.78
N LYS A 764 6.89 -12.92 -112.99
CA LYS A 764 6.14 -11.91 -113.76
C LYS A 764 4.85 -11.47 -113.05
N ARG A 765 4.25 -12.37 -112.27
CA ARG A 765 3.06 -12.07 -111.45
C ARG A 765 3.42 -11.25 -110.21
N ARG A 766 4.50 -11.60 -109.49
CA ARG A 766 4.96 -10.87 -108.31
C ARG A 766 5.49 -9.47 -108.63
N GLU A 767 6.20 -9.29 -109.75
CA GLU A 767 6.67 -7.96 -110.18
C GLU A 767 5.49 -7.00 -110.48
N ALA A 768 4.33 -7.52 -110.95
CA ALA A 768 3.11 -6.73 -111.10
C ALA A 768 2.39 -6.45 -109.76
N GLU A 769 2.43 -7.39 -108.81
CA GLU A 769 1.73 -7.27 -107.53
C GLU A 769 2.49 -6.38 -106.51
N GLU A 770 3.82 -6.43 -106.48
CA GLU A 770 4.63 -5.50 -105.69
C GLU A 770 4.48 -4.05 -106.19
N ALA A 771 4.37 -3.84 -107.51
CA ALA A 771 4.14 -2.52 -108.08
C ALA A 771 2.80 -1.92 -107.61
N ALA A 772 1.75 -2.74 -107.51
CA ALA A 772 0.46 -2.31 -106.99
C ALA A 772 0.52 -1.95 -105.49
N ARG A 773 1.12 -2.80 -104.64
CA ARG A 773 1.20 -2.55 -103.19
C ARG A 773 2.04 -1.32 -102.86
N ARG A 774 3.20 -1.14 -103.50
CA ARG A 774 4.06 0.04 -103.28
C ARG A 774 3.38 1.34 -103.72
N ALA A 775 2.54 1.30 -104.77
CA ALA A 775 1.73 2.46 -105.17
C ALA A 775 0.62 2.81 -104.15
N GLU A 776 0.02 1.82 -103.50
CA GLU A 776 -1.00 2.05 -102.45
C GLU A 776 -0.36 2.56 -101.14
N GLU A 777 0.76 1.97 -100.71
CA GLU A 777 1.51 2.41 -99.52
C GLU A 777 2.10 3.81 -99.69
N GLU A 778 2.63 4.15 -100.88
CA GLU A 778 3.02 5.55 -101.17
C GLU A 778 1.83 6.50 -101.15
N ARG A 779 0.64 6.09 -101.64
CA ARG A 779 -0.54 6.96 -101.62
C ARG A 779 -0.99 7.28 -100.20
N ILE A 780 -1.03 6.29 -99.32
CA ILE A 780 -1.38 6.45 -97.90
C ILE A 780 -0.32 7.31 -97.19
N ARG A 781 0.98 7.06 -97.43
CA ARG A 781 2.06 7.83 -96.82
C ARG A 781 2.06 9.29 -97.26
N ARG A 782 1.89 9.55 -98.56
CA ARG A 782 1.77 10.92 -99.10
C ARG A 782 0.58 11.67 -98.48
N GLN A 783 -0.57 11.01 -98.30
CA GLN A 783 -1.73 11.63 -97.63
C GLN A 783 -1.44 11.97 -96.16
N ALA A 784 -0.78 11.09 -95.41
CA ALA A 784 -0.39 11.37 -94.01
C ALA A 784 0.64 12.50 -93.88
N ASP A 785 1.68 12.50 -94.74
CA ASP A 785 2.70 13.55 -94.77
C ASP A 785 2.11 14.91 -95.22
N GLU A 786 1.12 14.91 -96.13
CA GLU A 786 0.42 16.11 -96.59
C GLU A 786 -0.53 16.68 -95.52
N GLU A 787 -1.27 15.84 -94.78
CA GLU A 787 -2.06 16.29 -93.63
C GLU A 787 -1.18 16.86 -92.50
N ALA A 788 -0.06 16.19 -92.20
CA ALA A 788 0.92 16.66 -91.22
C ALA A 788 1.56 17.99 -91.63
N ARG A 789 1.88 18.17 -92.92
CA ARG A 789 2.36 19.44 -93.47
C ARG A 789 1.29 20.53 -93.41
N LEU A 790 0.04 20.24 -93.77
CA LEU A 790 -1.06 21.22 -93.72
C LEU A 790 -1.33 21.70 -92.28
N ARG A 791 -1.23 20.82 -91.28
CA ARG A 791 -1.32 21.22 -89.87
C ARG A 791 -0.16 22.13 -89.45
N ARG A 792 1.07 21.85 -89.90
CA ARG A 792 2.24 22.72 -89.64
C ARG A 792 2.12 24.08 -90.35
N GLU A 793 1.72 24.12 -91.62
CA GLU A 793 1.45 25.37 -92.32
C GLU A 793 0.29 26.15 -91.67
N ALA A 794 -0.72 25.49 -91.10
CA ALA A 794 -1.81 26.15 -90.37
C ALA A 794 -1.35 26.75 -89.04
N GLU A 795 -0.47 26.08 -88.29
CA GLU A 795 0.13 26.63 -87.07
C GLU A 795 1.10 27.78 -87.36
N GLU A 796 1.94 27.66 -88.41
CA GLU A 796 2.83 28.76 -88.82
C GLU A 796 2.03 29.95 -89.34
N ARG A 797 0.99 29.75 -90.17
CA ARG A 797 0.10 30.84 -90.60
C ARG A 797 -0.72 31.43 -89.43
N ARG A 798 -0.97 30.70 -88.33
CA ARG A 798 -1.51 31.28 -87.08
C ARG A 798 -0.48 32.18 -86.38
N LYS A 799 0.77 31.71 -86.21
CA LYS A 799 1.86 32.49 -85.60
C LYS A 799 2.27 33.70 -86.44
N GLU A 800 2.26 33.57 -87.76
CA GLU A 800 2.52 34.67 -88.70
C GLU A 800 1.36 35.68 -88.73
N LYS A 801 0.10 35.21 -88.61
CA LYS A 801 -1.04 36.11 -88.38
C LYS A 801 -0.97 36.83 -87.04
N GLN A 802 -0.45 36.22 -85.97
CA GLN A 802 -0.21 36.93 -84.71
C GLN A 802 0.87 38.02 -84.89
N ARG A 803 2.03 37.70 -85.48
CA ARG A 803 3.06 38.72 -85.76
C ARG A 803 2.57 39.85 -86.67
N LYS A 804 1.80 39.54 -87.71
CA LYS A 804 1.18 40.56 -88.59
C LYS A 804 0.02 41.31 -87.91
N ALA A 805 -0.60 40.74 -86.88
CA ALA A 805 -1.56 41.46 -86.04
C ALA A 805 -0.84 42.40 -85.04
N GLU A 806 0.33 42.03 -84.51
CA GLU A 806 1.18 42.92 -83.68
C GLU A 806 1.78 44.07 -84.50
N GLU A 807 2.31 43.80 -85.69
CA GLU A 807 2.80 44.85 -86.62
C GLU A 807 1.65 45.75 -87.11
N ALA A 808 0.43 45.20 -87.27
CA ALA A 808 -0.77 45.99 -87.54
C ALA A 808 -1.24 46.78 -86.30
N LEU A 809 -1.09 46.25 -85.09
CA LEU A 809 -1.41 46.98 -83.85
C LEU A 809 -0.47 48.17 -83.67
N LEU A 810 0.84 47.99 -83.89
CA LEU A 810 1.84 49.05 -83.79
C LEU A 810 1.66 50.13 -84.85
N ARG A 811 1.20 49.78 -86.07
CA ARG A 811 0.75 50.78 -87.05
C ARG A 811 -0.54 51.47 -86.62
N ALA A 812 -1.54 50.71 -86.19
CA ALA A 812 -2.81 51.25 -85.71
C ALA A 812 -2.62 52.14 -84.47
N GLU A 813 -1.61 51.91 -83.64
CA GLU A 813 -1.26 52.71 -82.46
C GLU A 813 -0.47 53.98 -82.82
N GLN A 814 0.37 53.93 -83.86
CA GLN A 814 0.96 55.15 -84.46
C GLN A 814 -0.10 56.00 -85.18
N GLU A 815 -1.09 55.38 -85.82
CA GLU A 815 -2.28 56.05 -86.36
C GLU A 815 -3.25 56.51 -85.24
N ARG A 816 -3.32 55.79 -84.10
CA ARG A 816 -4.10 56.22 -82.92
C ARG A 816 -3.45 57.40 -82.22
N LEU A 817 -2.12 57.48 -82.15
CA LEU A 817 -1.42 58.68 -81.70
C LEU A 817 -1.60 59.88 -82.66
N ALA A 818 -2.04 59.64 -83.90
CA ALA A 818 -2.53 60.68 -84.82
C ALA A 818 -4.05 60.94 -84.73
N ALA A 819 -4.82 60.14 -83.97
CA ALA A 819 -6.29 60.20 -83.87
C ALA A 819 -6.83 60.44 -82.43
N GLU A 820 -6.07 60.18 -81.38
CA GLU A 820 -6.30 60.72 -80.02
C GLU A 820 -5.95 62.22 -79.94
N ALA A 821 -5.39 62.77 -81.02
CA ALA A 821 -5.46 64.18 -81.35
C ALA A 821 -6.88 64.68 -81.74
N ALA A 822 -7.91 63.80 -81.80
CA ALA A 822 -9.26 64.14 -82.28
C ALA A 822 -10.45 63.82 -81.33
N ALA A 823 -10.39 62.79 -80.47
CA ALA A 823 -11.42 62.53 -79.43
C ALA A 823 -10.90 61.54 -78.36
N SER A 824 -10.95 61.75 -77.03
CA SER A 824 -11.32 62.91 -76.20
C SER A 824 -12.79 63.38 -76.14
N ALA A 825 -13.78 62.48 -76.30
CA ALA A 825 -15.20 62.80 -76.04
C ALA A 825 -16.05 61.60 -75.51
N ALA A 826 -16.17 61.44 -74.17
CA ALA A 826 -17.11 60.57 -73.39
C ALA A 826 -17.12 59.03 -73.67
N GLY A 827 -17.57 58.10 -72.81
CA GLY A 827 -17.89 58.09 -71.34
C GLY A 827 -19.38 57.90 -70.95
N ALA A 828 -19.80 57.17 -69.90
CA ALA A 828 -19.22 56.11 -69.03
C ALA A 828 -20.30 55.54 -68.04
N GLY A 829 -20.14 54.32 -67.44
CA GLY A 829 -20.76 53.97 -66.12
C GLY A 829 -21.47 52.59 -65.87
N THR A 830 -20.85 51.75 -65.03
CA THR A 830 -21.34 51.11 -63.76
C THR A 830 -22.65 50.26 -63.57
N SER A 831 -22.45 48.96 -63.18
CA SER A 831 -22.98 48.20 -61.98
C SER A 831 -24.41 47.59 -61.81
N ASN A 832 -24.50 46.54 -60.96
CA ASN A 832 -25.66 45.85 -60.30
C ASN A 832 -26.51 44.80 -61.10
N ASP A 833 -27.19 43.77 -60.53
CA ASP A 833 -27.15 43.03 -59.23
C ASP A 833 -28.03 41.70 -59.25
N THR A 834 -27.90 40.82 -58.23
CA THR A 834 -28.78 39.74 -57.66
C THR A 834 -29.51 38.59 -58.47
N THR A 835 -29.19 37.33 -58.07
CA THR A 835 -30.06 36.15 -57.74
C THR A 835 -31.02 35.45 -58.75
N GLN A 836 -31.05 34.09 -58.74
CA GLN A 836 -32.05 33.19 -59.41
C GLN A 836 -32.82 32.29 -58.40
N PRO A 837 -33.86 31.51 -58.81
CA PRO A 837 -33.62 30.07 -59.09
C PRO A 837 -34.54 29.32 -60.13
N LEU A 838 -33.94 28.55 -61.05
CA LEU A 838 -34.40 27.24 -61.64
C LEU A 838 -35.74 27.19 -62.45
N PRO A 839 -36.04 26.14 -63.29
CA PRO A 839 -35.41 24.81 -63.43
C PRO A 839 -35.16 24.25 -64.88
N ALA A 840 -34.68 23.00 -64.93
CA ALA A 840 -34.92 21.95 -65.96
C ALA A 840 -34.27 21.98 -67.38
N SER A 841 -33.28 21.09 -67.55
CA SER A 841 -33.00 20.22 -68.73
C SER A 841 -33.01 20.75 -70.18
N GLY A 842 -31.83 20.76 -70.82
CA GLY A 842 -31.68 20.85 -72.28
C GLY A 842 -30.22 20.87 -72.75
N GLU A 843 -29.70 19.74 -73.24
CA GLU A 843 -28.43 19.63 -73.99
C GLU A 843 -28.73 19.46 -75.51
N PRO A 844 -27.76 19.66 -76.43
CA PRO A 844 -26.51 20.44 -76.34
C PRO A 844 -26.34 21.41 -77.54
N ASP A 845 -25.39 22.37 -77.48
CA ASP A 845 -24.38 22.49 -78.55
C ASP A 845 -23.12 23.33 -78.21
N ILE A 846 -22.06 23.00 -78.94
CA ILE A 846 -20.63 23.39 -78.92
C ILE A 846 -20.30 24.91 -78.88
N GLN A 847 -19.29 25.32 -78.08
CA GLN A 847 -18.08 26.04 -78.59
C GLN A 847 -16.87 26.11 -77.62
N GLU A 848 -15.69 26.44 -78.17
CA GLU A 848 -14.36 26.13 -77.62
C GLU A 848 -13.62 27.26 -76.86
N THR A 849 -12.95 26.86 -75.78
CA THR A 849 -11.59 27.22 -75.26
C THR A 849 -10.90 28.60 -75.41
N SER A 850 -10.04 28.86 -74.40
CA SER A 850 -8.69 29.50 -74.43
C SER A 850 -8.55 30.94 -73.88
N ARG A 851 -7.42 31.40 -73.29
CA ARG A 851 -6.18 30.79 -72.68
C ARG A 851 -5.51 31.87 -71.77
N LEU A 852 -4.93 31.55 -70.59
CA LEU A 852 -3.48 31.33 -70.26
C LEU A 852 -2.53 32.58 -70.43
N PRO A 853 -1.27 32.64 -69.90
CA PRO A 853 -0.85 33.77 -69.04
C PRO A 853 0.58 34.38 -69.29
N GLN A 854 1.09 35.13 -68.27
CA GLN A 854 2.51 35.28 -67.83
C GLN A 854 3.49 36.32 -68.44
N THR A 855 4.26 36.94 -67.52
CA THR A 855 5.75 37.06 -67.46
C THR A 855 6.12 37.59 -66.06
N ARG A 856 7.31 37.40 -65.45
CA ARG A 856 8.69 37.71 -65.93
C ARG A 856 9.76 37.13 -64.96
N THR A 857 10.93 36.67 -65.47
CA THR A 857 12.33 36.61 -64.91
C THR A 857 12.60 36.40 -63.39
N ASP A 858 13.60 35.68 -62.87
CA ASP A 858 14.77 34.87 -63.35
C ASP A 858 15.49 34.27 -62.09
N ALA A 859 16.50 33.37 -62.06
CA ALA A 859 17.04 32.30 -62.93
C ALA A 859 18.21 31.56 -62.18
N ALA A 860 18.80 30.50 -62.78
CA ALA A 860 20.05 29.76 -62.39
C ALA A 860 20.02 28.88 -61.11
N ARG A 861 20.72 27.70 -60.97
CA ARG A 861 21.52 26.74 -61.80
C ARG A 861 21.86 25.52 -60.87
N ASP A 862 22.31 24.29 -61.23
CA ASP A 862 22.35 23.44 -62.46
C ASP A 862 22.75 21.96 -62.10
N ALA A 863 22.58 21.02 -63.05
CA ALA A 863 23.32 19.74 -63.30
C ALA A 863 23.27 18.50 -62.34
N GLU A 864 22.81 17.34 -62.91
CA GLU A 864 23.48 16.00 -63.05
C GLU A 864 24.01 15.17 -61.82
N GLU A 865 24.26 13.84 -61.85
CA GLU A 865 23.68 12.64 -62.51
C GLU A 865 24.25 11.31 -61.86
N THR A 866 23.68 10.13 -62.14
CA THR A 866 24.31 8.76 -62.20
C THR A 866 25.10 8.10 -61.01
N ARG A 867 24.40 7.19 -60.28
CA ARG A 867 24.65 5.72 -60.07
C ARG A 867 25.94 5.10 -59.41
N VAL A 868 25.74 3.97 -58.68
CA VAL A 868 26.66 2.82 -58.30
C VAL A 868 27.16 2.71 -56.82
N LEU A 869 27.46 1.46 -56.37
CA LEU A 869 27.78 0.92 -55.02
C LEU A 869 29.31 0.59 -54.86
N PRO A 870 29.80 -0.24 -53.89
CA PRO A 870 29.97 -0.03 -52.42
C PRO A 870 31.43 -0.33 -51.91
N GLN A 871 31.70 -0.29 -50.59
CA GLN A 871 32.86 -0.98 -49.95
C GLN A 871 32.76 -1.15 -48.41
N VAL A 872 33.67 -1.97 -47.83
CA VAL A 872 33.67 -2.70 -46.53
C VAL A 872 35.16 -3.03 -46.18
N PRO A 873 35.69 -3.22 -44.92
CA PRO A 873 35.07 -3.78 -43.68
C PRO A 873 35.44 -3.12 -42.29
N ASP A 874 34.89 -3.73 -41.22
CA ASP A 874 35.35 -4.02 -39.82
C ASP A 874 36.73 -3.58 -39.26
N PRO A 875 36.97 -3.56 -37.91
CA PRO A 875 36.15 -4.14 -36.80
C PRO A 875 35.97 -3.29 -35.49
N ASP A 876 35.44 -3.96 -34.45
CA ASP A 876 35.50 -3.72 -32.98
C ASP A 876 34.47 -2.80 -32.25
N ALA A 877 33.65 -3.46 -31.40
CA ALA A 877 33.13 -3.12 -30.04
C ALA A 877 32.56 -1.72 -29.69
N GLU A 878 31.58 -1.52 -28.77
CA GLU A 878 30.81 -2.42 -27.87
C GLU A 878 29.42 -1.80 -27.53
N GLU A 879 28.55 -2.52 -26.82
CA GLU A 879 27.15 -2.10 -26.52
C GLU A 879 27.01 -1.14 -25.32
N THR A 880 25.92 -0.37 -25.25
CA THR A 880 25.28 0.06 -23.98
C THR A 880 23.78 0.28 -24.15
N LEU A 881 22.99 -0.12 -23.14
CA LEU A 881 21.53 -0.28 -23.23
C LEU A 881 20.71 1.03 -23.16
N GLN A 882 19.47 0.97 -23.67
CA GLN A 882 18.34 1.78 -23.20
C GLN A 882 17.21 0.87 -22.71
N VAL A 883 16.41 1.37 -21.77
CA VAL A 883 15.35 0.61 -21.06
C VAL A 883 13.96 0.92 -21.65
N PRO A 884 13.09 -0.08 -21.90
CA PRO A 884 11.72 0.17 -22.36
C PRO A 884 10.85 0.89 -21.33
N GLN A 885 9.92 1.74 -21.80
CA GLN A 885 8.93 2.41 -20.98
C GLN A 885 7.72 1.50 -20.64
N VAL A 886 7.04 1.81 -19.53
CA VAL A 886 5.81 1.15 -19.08
C VAL A 886 4.58 1.88 -19.67
N PRO A 887 3.62 1.19 -20.32
CA PRO A 887 2.36 1.81 -20.81
C PRO A 887 1.29 2.01 -19.72
N ASP A 888 0.28 2.83 -20.05
CA ASP A 888 -0.88 3.15 -19.20
C ASP A 888 -1.83 1.97 -18.92
N PRO A 889 -2.65 2.04 -17.84
CA PRO A 889 -3.43 0.90 -17.33
C PRO A 889 -4.88 0.76 -17.85
N GLU A 890 -5.32 1.53 -18.85
CA GLU A 890 -6.75 1.62 -19.23
C GLU A 890 -7.20 0.86 -20.50
N ASP A 891 -6.33 0.19 -21.26
CA ASP A 891 -6.70 -0.43 -22.55
C ASP A 891 -6.35 -1.94 -22.66
N GLN A 892 -6.96 -2.77 -21.79
CA GLN A 892 -6.81 -4.25 -21.81
C GLN A 892 -8.13 -5.02 -21.58
N ASP A 893 -9.14 -4.87 -22.46
CA ASP A 893 -10.25 -5.84 -22.54
C ASP A 893 -10.58 -6.25 -23.99
N ARG A 894 -9.57 -6.83 -24.67
CA ARG A 894 -9.76 -7.57 -25.92
C ARG A 894 -9.08 -8.93 -25.85
N ARG A 895 -9.91 -9.96 -25.70
CA ARG A 895 -9.50 -11.38 -25.62
C ARG A 895 -8.69 -11.78 -26.86
N ARG A 896 -7.50 -12.36 -26.65
CA ARG A 896 -6.82 -13.15 -27.69
C ARG A 896 -7.56 -14.48 -27.90
N PRO A 897 -7.54 -15.07 -29.11
CA PRO A 897 -7.96 -16.46 -29.30
C PRO A 897 -7.13 -17.43 -28.44
N ARG A 898 -7.72 -18.56 -28.03
CA ARG A 898 -6.94 -19.69 -27.49
C ARG A 898 -6.15 -20.37 -28.63
N PRO A 899 -5.00 -21.01 -28.36
CA PRO A 899 -4.31 -21.82 -29.36
C PRO A 899 -4.94 -23.21 -29.50
N ASP A 900 -4.95 -23.73 -30.72
CA ASP A 900 -5.70 -24.94 -31.13
C ASP A 900 -5.30 -26.24 -30.41
N TRP A 901 -4.15 -26.30 -29.72
CA TRP A 901 -3.73 -27.48 -28.95
C TRP A 901 -4.59 -27.73 -27.69
N ALA A 902 -5.45 -26.77 -27.31
CA ALA A 902 -6.24 -26.81 -26.07
C ALA A 902 -7.62 -27.47 -26.22
N GLU A 903 -7.96 -28.08 -27.37
CA GLU A 903 -9.28 -28.71 -27.59
C GLU A 903 -9.28 -30.25 -27.49
N GLU A 904 -8.11 -30.91 -27.48
CA GLU A 904 -8.01 -32.38 -27.47
C GLU A 904 -7.73 -32.97 -26.07
N THR A 905 -8.63 -32.77 -25.10
CA THR A 905 -8.67 -33.63 -23.89
C THR A 905 -10.07 -33.68 -23.24
N PRO A 906 -10.76 -34.85 -23.19
CA PRO A 906 -12.13 -34.93 -22.68
C PRO A 906 -12.18 -35.10 -21.16
N LEU A 907 -11.98 -34.01 -20.40
CA LEU A 907 -12.03 -34.05 -18.92
C LEU A 907 -12.68 -32.83 -18.22
N ASP A 908 -13.07 -31.78 -18.94
CA ASP A 908 -13.55 -30.52 -18.35
C ASP A 908 -15.06 -30.50 -18.00
N ASP A 909 -15.85 -31.54 -18.34
CA ASP A 909 -17.26 -31.70 -17.95
C ASP A 909 -17.43 -32.20 -16.49
N LEU A 910 -16.70 -31.60 -15.55
CA LEU A 910 -16.83 -31.82 -14.11
C LEU A 910 -17.33 -30.54 -13.42
N PRO A 911 -18.34 -30.62 -12.51
CA PRO A 911 -18.84 -29.45 -11.80
C PRO A 911 -17.74 -28.85 -10.92
N SER A 912 -17.73 -27.53 -10.79
CA SER A 912 -16.71 -26.88 -9.95
C SER A 912 -17.05 -27.10 -8.47
N LEU A 913 -16.02 -27.03 -7.62
CA LEU A 913 -16.20 -27.10 -6.16
C LEU A 913 -17.14 -25.99 -5.62
N ALA A 914 -17.33 -24.90 -6.38
CA ALA A 914 -18.29 -23.85 -6.03
C ALA A 914 -19.75 -24.24 -6.33
N ASP A 915 -19.99 -25.06 -7.35
CA ASP A 915 -21.33 -25.55 -7.70
C ASP A 915 -21.84 -26.58 -6.68
N GLU A 916 -20.95 -27.46 -6.19
CA GLU A 916 -21.25 -28.38 -5.08
C GLU A 916 -21.48 -27.65 -3.75
N LEU A 917 -20.72 -26.57 -3.46
CA LEU A 917 -20.78 -25.88 -2.17
C LEU A 917 -21.87 -24.80 -2.05
N LEU A 918 -22.33 -24.23 -3.16
CA LEU A 918 -23.30 -23.10 -3.16
C LEU A 918 -24.63 -23.42 -3.83
N GLY A 919 -24.71 -24.52 -4.59
CA GLY A 919 -25.89 -24.91 -5.36
C GLY A 919 -26.15 -24.06 -6.61
N PRO A 920 -26.99 -24.54 -7.54
CA PRO A 920 -27.29 -23.84 -8.78
C PRO A 920 -28.03 -22.53 -8.50
N ARG A 921 -27.49 -21.41 -8.97
CA ARG A 921 -28.17 -20.11 -8.90
C ARG A 921 -29.37 -20.10 -9.83
N GLY A 922 -30.57 -20.02 -9.25
CA GLY A 922 -31.82 -19.88 -10.01
C GLY A 922 -31.86 -18.58 -10.82
N GLU A 923 -32.57 -18.62 -11.94
CA GLU A 923 -32.79 -17.47 -12.81
C GLU A 923 -33.83 -16.51 -12.22
N GLU A 924 -33.47 -15.24 -12.11
CA GLU A 924 -34.41 -14.12 -12.01
C GLU A 924 -33.80 -12.88 -12.72
N ASP A 925 -34.63 -11.89 -13.04
CA ASP A 925 -34.29 -10.66 -13.78
C ASP A 925 -33.74 -10.83 -15.21
N ARG A 926 -34.60 -11.35 -16.09
CA ARG A 926 -34.45 -11.22 -17.56
C ARG A 926 -35.69 -10.66 -18.29
N GLU A 927 -36.35 -9.67 -17.69
CA GLU A 927 -37.26 -8.69 -18.34
C GLU A 927 -37.09 -7.33 -17.61
N ASP A 928 -37.19 -6.14 -18.22
CA ASP A 928 -37.80 -5.79 -19.51
C ASP A 928 -37.10 -4.60 -20.25
N ARG A 929 -37.03 -4.72 -21.58
CA ARG A 929 -37.06 -3.67 -22.64
C ARG A 929 -36.21 -2.37 -22.60
N ARG A 930 -35.43 -2.26 -23.69
CA ARG A 930 -35.41 -1.16 -24.70
C ARG A 930 -34.99 0.26 -24.25
N ARG A 931 -33.76 0.64 -24.63
CA ARG A 931 -33.59 1.42 -25.88
C ARG A 931 -32.21 1.22 -26.49
#